data_AF-A0A2S4LBT9-F1
#
_entry.id   AF-A0A2S4LBT9-F1
#
_cell.length_a   1.000
_cell.length_b   1.000
_cell.length_c   1.000
_cell.angle_alpha   90.00
_cell.angle_beta   90.00
_cell.angle_gamma   90.00
#
_symmetry.space_group_name_H-M   'P 1'
#
loop_
_entity.id
_entity.type
_entity.pdbx_description
1 polymer ?
#
loop_
_entity_poly.entity_id
_entity_poly.type
_entity_poly.pdbx_seq_one_letter_code
_entity_poly.pdbx_strand_id
1 'polypeptide(L)'
;MTAVHTIFHSEHNRIVEANKDTIIASGDLAFINEWLLTPIAQAEIPTTAAGIDALNWDGERLFQSAKFATEMEYQHLVFEEFARKVQPNVDPFVFTNSPDLDPSIVAEFAHVVYRFGHSMLTETVSRLDKDLNGDDVGLIEAFLNPLEFKASGASVEEQTGAIIRGMTRQLGNEIDEFVTDALRNNLLGLPLDLPALNMARAREQGVPSFNHAREQFYEATSDVALKPYVSWSDFTANIKNPLSIVSFIAAYGTHTSVTSATTLEAKRDAATLLVLGNFDLDGNGQIDASETAPDDRLDFLNHTGTWASTETGLNDVDFWIGGLAESKMEFGGMLGTTFNFVFENQLEKLQNGDRFYYLSRTQGLNLLNELEKNTFSELVMRNSDLGDLHATHLAGNLFDTVDYTLELDPLVKQITGLNADQSFNPIGSADPKNPDPVQQAQVPKVVRVAPGADVDHDGQADGGVLKFTGGEHVVLGGTEGNDRLVGDRGIDTLWGDGGNDYLNAQSESDQVFGGDGDDIIVDPFGDDFLRGDEGNDVISAGPGLDILFGGGGKDFITGSTDTKEVFAGRGDDFVLGGSAADNLMGNEGDDWIEGGEGFDGLSGENSQLFFNSTIIGHDVLNGQGNDTDYDGEAGDDIMFEGPGIQRNNGMDGFDWAIHKDDKNAANSDLGITPFDTRPALILRDRFDSVEGLSGWNKNDTLTGASKLILGENFDNRLTQAGVDRIDGLRTLLNAPVGGPDDVVFDPADAGNEILLGGAGSDVIRGNLGDDVIDGDAWLNVRIAVHENKDGTGNILKSVNSLNAIKGELLSGTINPGQLQIVREIVTTGVANTDVDTAVFGDSLSNYDFSRNADGSITVVHAIVSAGLASDGTDRLRNIEQLKFLDGTFAVKDLLPVTPVNNAPGTATDSNAVNNQVPENAATGTLVGLTAVAVDPDGDSTIYTLFDDAGGRFAIDPFTGVVSVANGALLNFETANSHVVTVRATDAGGLFSDTNFTIGVTDVNEAPAAATDSNTVAANQVAENAATGTLVGLTAVATDPEGGSVTYTLFNDAGGRFAIDAVTGVVSVANGALLDFETATSHVVTVRASDAGGLFSDTNFTIGVTDVVEAPATTSFVGTPNADVFAVPNASNWTMDGLAGNDTLTGGG
;
A
#
# COMPACT_ATOMS: atom_id res chain seq x y z
N MET A 1 21.63 -13.68 32.77
CA MET A 1 20.38 -14.11 33.47
C MET A 1 19.56 -12.94 34.00
N THR A 2 20.09 -12.09 34.90
CA THR A 2 19.32 -10.92 35.41
C THR A 2 18.84 -10.01 34.29
N ALA A 3 19.73 -9.65 33.34
CA ALA A 3 19.39 -8.88 32.15
C ALA A 3 18.18 -9.47 31.39
N VAL A 4 18.21 -10.77 31.07
CA VAL A 4 17.10 -11.47 30.39
C VAL A 4 15.79 -11.40 31.18
N HIS A 5 15.83 -11.59 32.51
CA HIS A 5 14.61 -11.46 33.33
C HIS A 5 14.08 -10.02 33.36
N THR A 6 14.98 -9.03 33.32
CA THR A 6 14.58 -7.63 33.22
C THR A 6 13.80 -7.39 31.93
N ILE A 7 14.28 -7.88 30.78
CA ILE A 7 13.60 -7.71 29.48
C ILE A 7 12.15 -8.21 29.54
N PHE A 8 11.93 -9.48 29.92
CA PHE A 8 10.56 -10.02 29.98
C PHE A 8 9.68 -9.37 31.06
N HIS A 9 10.28 -8.92 32.17
CA HIS A 9 9.54 -8.19 33.19
C HIS A 9 9.13 -6.78 32.72
N SER A 10 10.02 -6.10 32.00
CA SER A 10 9.72 -4.81 31.36
C SER A 10 8.66 -4.97 30.28
N GLU A 11 8.76 -6.01 29.44
CA GLU A 11 7.78 -6.26 28.39
C GLU A 11 6.39 -6.51 28.97
N HIS A 12 6.28 -7.36 29.99
CA HIS A 12 5.00 -7.57 30.67
C HIS A 12 4.39 -6.25 31.14
N ASN A 13 5.18 -5.37 31.75
CA ASN A 13 4.67 -4.09 32.22
C ASN A 13 4.32 -3.13 31.07
N ARG A 14 5.08 -3.15 29.98
CA ARG A 14 4.77 -2.40 28.76
C ARG A 14 3.42 -2.83 28.19
N ILE A 15 3.18 -4.14 28.08
CA ILE A 15 1.90 -4.68 27.61
C ILE A 15 0.74 -4.30 28.55
N VAL A 16 0.96 -4.24 29.87
CA VAL A 16 -0.08 -3.72 30.79
C VAL A 16 -0.48 -2.29 30.43
N GLU A 17 0.48 -1.41 30.14
CA GLU A 17 0.19 -0.03 29.75
C GLU A 17 -0.43 0.05 28.35
N ALA A 18 0.12 -0.66 27.37
CA ALA A 18 -0.43 -0.73 26.01
C ALA A 18 -1.89 -1.21 25.99
N ASN A 19 -2.23 -2.22 26.80
CA ASN A 19 -3.60 -2.68 26.94
C ASN A 19 -4.53 -1.59 27.47
N LYS A 20 -4.09 -0.77 28.44
CA LYS A 20 -4.92 0.34 28.93
C LYS A 20 -5.18 1.35 27.81
N ASP A 21 -4.16 1.68 27.03
CA ASP A 21 -4.27 2.63 25.93
C ASP A 21 -5.24 2.10 24.86
N THR A 22 -5.10 0.84 24.43
CA THR A 22 -6.01 0.18 23.46
C THR A 22 -7.44 0.11 23.99
N ILE A 23 -7.64 -0.26 25.26
CA ILE A 23 -8.98 -0.33 25.87
C ILE A 23 -9.64 1.06 25.89
N ILE A 24 -8.90 2.11 26.23
CA ILE A 24 -9.43 3.48 26.26
C ILE A 24 -9.69 4.01 24.85
N ALA A 25 -8.80 3.71 23.90
CA ALA A 25 -8.93 4.12 22.50
C ALA A 25 -10.20 3.57 21.83
N SER A 26 -10.70 2.41 22.27
CA SER A 26 -11.97 1.84 21.77
C SER A 26 -13.17 2.78 21.92
N GLY A 27 -13.17 3.66 22.94
CA GLY A 27 -14.30 4.53 23.26
C GLY A 27 -15.58 3.81 23.72
N ASP A 28 -15.61 2.48 23.72
CA ASP A 28 -16.73 1.66 24.14
C ASP A 28 -16.79 1.61 25.68
N LEU A 29 -17.75 2.35 26.23
CA LEU A 29 -17.96 2.43 27.67
C LEU A 29 -18.29 1.08 28.31
N ALA A 30 -19.01 0.19 27.61
CA ALA A 30 -19.35 -1.11 28.14
C ALA A 30 -18.08 -1.96 28.28
N PHE A 31 -17.30 -2.05 27.20
CA PHE A 31 -16.02 -2.74 27.18
C PHE A 31 -15.04 -2.18 28.21
N ILE A 32 -14.81 -0.85 28.24
CA ILE A 32 -13.93 -0.19 29.21
C ILE A 32 -14.32 -0.55 30.65
N ASN A 33 -15.61 -0.50 30.97
CA ASN A 33 -16.09 -0.78 32.32
C ASN A 33 -15.92 -2.25 32.75
N GLU A 34 -15.73 -3.19 31.83
CA GLU A 34 -15.38 -4.57 32.19
C GLU A 34 -13.95 -4.70 32.75
N TRP A 35 -13.08 -3.75 32.43
CA TRP A 35 -11.67 -3.72 32.87
C TRP A 35 -11.47 -2.86 34.12
N LEU A 36 -12.52 -2.23 34.64
CA LEU A 36 -12.48 -1.38 35.82
C LEU A 36 -13.17 -2.05 37.02
N LEU A 37 -12.57 -1.94 38.20
CA LEU A 37 -13.22 -2.30 39.47
C LEU A 37 -14.35 -1.32 39.84
N THR A 38 -14.32 -0.12 39.27
CA THR A 38 -15.33 0.91 39.48
C THR A 38 -15.74 1.49 38.13
N PRO A 39 -16.98 1.24 37.69
CA PRO A 39 -17.46 1.76 36.42
C PRO A 39 -17.48 3.30 36.36
N ILE A 40 -17.20 3.83 35.18
CA ILE A 40 -17.26 5.25 34.82
C ILE A 40 -18.43 5.51 33.85
N ALA A 41 -18.74 6.79 33.62
CA ALA A 41 -19.67 7.24 32.57
C ALA A 41 -18.92 7.66 31.29
N GLN A 42 -19.63 7.73 30.14
CA GLN A 42 -19.04 8.10 28.84
C GLN A 42 -18.23 9.41 28.89
N ALA A 43 -18.75 10.42 29.59
CA ALA A 43 -18.11 11.73 29.71
C ALA A 43 -16.86 11.73 30.62
N GLU A 44 -16.58 10.61 31.30
CA GLU A 44 -15.45 10.44 32.22
C GLU A 44 -14.31 9.63 31.58
N ILE A 45 -14.45 9.17 30.33
CA ILE A 45 -13.37 8.51 29.58
C ILE A 45 -12.21 9.52 29.43
N PRO A 46 -11.03 9.23 30.00
CA PRO A 46 -9.91 10.15 29.98
C PRO A 46 -9.26 10.22 28.59
N THR A 47 -8.79 11.41 28.22
CA THR A 47 -8.02 11.66 26.98
C THR A 47 -6.55 12.00 27.27
N THR A 48 -6.12 11.81 28.51
CA THR A 48 -4.76 12.12 28.96
C THR A 48 -4.23 10.95 29.77
N ALA A 49 -2.93 10.65 29.63
CA ALA A 49 -2.27 9.57 30.37
C ALA A 49 -2.51 9.64 31.89
N ALA A 50 -2.36 10.84 32.48
CA ALA A 50 -2.62 11.02 33.92
C ALA A 50 -4.07 10.72 34.33
N GLY A 51 -5.03 10.86 33.41
CA GLY A 51 -6.42 10.47 33.61
C GLY A 51 -6.62 8.95 33.51
N ILE A 52 -5.96 8.30 32.54
CA ILE A 52 -5.93 6.84 32.35
C ILE A 52 -5.35 6.16 33.60
N ASP A 53 -4.22 6.66 34.10
CA ASP A 53 -3.56 6.18 35.32
C ASP A 53 -4.41 6.30 36.59
N ALA A 54 -5.30 7.30 36.62
CA ALA A 54 -6.16 7.58 37.76
C ALA A 54 -7.40 6.67 37.84
N LEU A 55 -7.71 5.91 36.79
CA LEU A 55 -8.82 4.96 36.78
C LEU A 55 -8.57 3.80 37.75
N ASN A 56 -9.65 3.25 38.30
CA ASN A 56 -9.57 2.10 39.22
C ASN A 56 -9.60 0.78 38.44
N TRP A 57 -8.49 0.45 37.80
CA TRP A 57 -8.31 -0.74 36.98
C TRP A 57 -8.43 -2.06 37.77
N ASP A 58 -8.97 -3.10 37.12
CA ASP A 58 -8.84 -4.47 37.61
C ASP A 58 -7.43 -5.00 37.32
N GLY A 59 -6.56 -4.88 38.32
CA GLY A 59 -5.18 -5.30 38.23
C GLY A 59 -4.98 -6.80 37.95
N GLU A 60 -5.91 -7.68 38.34
CA GLU A 60 -5.80 -9.11 38.04
C GLU A 60 -6.07 -9.36 36.56
N ARG A 61 -7.11 -8.72 36.00
CA ARG A 61 -7.44 -8.86 34.57
C ARG A 61 -6.31 -8.32 33.68
N LEU A 62 -5.77 -7.14 34.01
CA LEU A 62 -4.61 -6.57 33.31
C LEU A 62 -3.37 -7.48 33.40
N PHE A 63 -3.08 -8.02 34.58
CA PHE A 63 -1.96 -8.94 34.78
C PHE A 63 -2.11 -10.20 33.92
N GLN A 64 -3.27 -10.87 33.94
CA GLN A 64 -3.46 -12.09 33.15
C GLN A 64 -3.40 -11.84 31.64
N SER A 65 -3.90 -10.70 31.17
CA SER A 65 -3.82 -10.29 29.76
C SER A 65 -2.38 -10.04 29.32
N ALA A 66 -1.60 -9.26 30.09
CA ALA A 66 -0.20 -9.02 29.74
C ALA A 66 0.67 -10.28 29.86
N LYS A 67 0.40 -11.09 30.88
CA LYS A 67 1.02 -12.40 31.06
C LYS A 67 0.75 -13.31 29.86
N PHE A 68 -0.47 -13.31 29.33
CA PHE A 68 -0.82 -14.11 28.14
C PHE A 68 0.15 -13.79 27.00
N ALA A 69 0.21 -12.53 26.56
CA ALA A 69 1.07 -12.13 25.45
C ALA A 69 2.55 -12.42 25.72
N THR A 70 3.04 -12.07 26.92
CA THR A 70 4.45 -12.27 27.28
C THR A 70 4.85 -13.76 27.35
N GLU A 71 3.95 -14.65 27.78
CA GLU A 71 4.20 -16.10 27.78
C GLU A 71 4.23 -16.67 26.36
N MET A 72 3.35 -16.20 25.47
CA MET A 72 3.32 -16.65 24.08
C MET A 72 4.60 -16.20 23.34
N GLU A 73 4.99 -14.94 23.52
CA GLU A 73 6.26 -14.40 23.02
C GLU A 73 7.45 -15.22 23.52
N TYR A 74 7.49 -15.57 24.82
CA TYR A 74 8.55 -16.41 25.36
C TYR A 74 8.61 -17.80 24.69
N GLN A 75 7.46 -18.41 24.42
CA GLN A 75 7.39 -19.71 23.74
C GLN A 75 7.85 -19.59 22.29
N HIS A 76 7.38 -18.58 21.56
CA HIS A 76 7.79 -18.26 20.19
C HIS A 76 9.33 -18.17 20.10
N LEU A 77 9.93 -17.24 20.84
CA LEU A 77 11.38 -16.99 20.81
C LEU A 77 12.22 -18.22 21.23
N VAL A 78 11.73 -19.02 22.19
CA VAL A 78 12.44 -20.24 22.60
C VAL A 78 12.46 -21.28 21.49
N PHE A 79 11.38 -21.43 20.74
CA PHE A 79 11.29 -22.46 19.70
C PHE A 79 11.86 -21.99 18.36
N GLU A 80 11.46 -20.82 17.89
CA GLU A 80 11.83 -20.30 16.57
C GLU A 80 13.28 -19.81 16.54
N GLU A 81 13.75 -19.11 17.59
CA GLU A 81 15.14 -18.64 17.63
C GLU A 81 16.08 -19.60 18.35
N PHE A 82 15.83 -19.95 19.62
CA PHE A 82 16.84 -20.70 20.40
C PHE A 82 16.90 -22.19 20.03
N ALA A 83 15.79 -22.91 20.09
CA ALA A 83 15.77 -24.36 19.93
C ALA A 83 16.19 -24.76 18.52
N ARG A 84 15.68 -24.06 17.49
CA ARG A 84 16.05 -24.31 16.09
C ARG A 84 17.48 -23.87 15.76
N LYS A 85 18.05 -22.88 16.46
CA LYS A 85 19.49 -22.59 16.36
C LYS A 85 20.35 -23.74 16.90
N VAL A 86 19.92 -24.37 18.00
CA VAL A 86 20.62 -25.54 18.58
C VAL A 86 20.43 -26.79 17.73
N GLN A 87 19.20 -27.06 17.30
CA GLN A 87 18.82 -28.16 16.41
C GLN A 87 17.77 -27.69 15.38
N PRO A 88 18.17 -27.43 14.12
CA PRO A 88 17.26 -26.96 13.08
C PRO A 88 16.15 -27.94 12.70
N ASN A 89 16.32 -29.23 12.97
CA ASN A 89 15.35 -30.27 12.61
C ASN A 89 14.28 -30.52 13.70
N VAL A 90 14.12 -29.63 14.68
CA VAL A 90 12.93 -29.70 15.56
C VAL A 90 11.71 -29.50 14.67
N ASP A 91 10.83 -30.50 14.62
CA ASP A 91 9.68 -30.49 13.71
C ASP A 91 8.78 -29.27 13.96
N PRO A 92 8.24 -28.62 12.92
CA PRO A 92 7.22 -27.59 13.06
C PRO A 92 5.97 -28.14 13.76
N PHE A 93 5.34 -27.30 14.58
CA PHE A 93 4.08 -27.65 15.22
C PHE A 93 2.95 -27.68 14.19
N VAL A 94 2.10 -28.70 14.25
CA VAL A 94 0.97 -28.85 13.32
C VAL A 94 -0.33 -28.61 14.08
N PHE A 95 -0.87 -27.39 13.99
CA PHE A 95 -2.19 -26.87 14.42
C PHE A 95 -2.74 -27.20 15.82
N THR A 96 -2.57 -28.41 16.33
CA THR A 96 -3.20 -28.90 17.56
C THR A 96 -2.23 -29.72 18.40
N ASN A 97 -2.30 -29.52 19.70
CA ASN A 97 -1.54 -30.31 20.65
C ASN A 97 -2.09 -31.74 20.73
N SER A 98 -1.23 -32.71 21.05
CA SER A 98 -1.62 -34.09 21.32
C SER A 98 -1.80 -34.33 22.82
N PRO A 99 -3.01 -34.68 23.28
CA PRO A 99 -3.27 -34.99 24.69
C PRO A 99 -2.64 -36.32 25.15
N ASP A 100 -2.19 -37.16 24.21
CA ASP A 100 -1.61 -38.46 24.49
C ASP A 100 -0.06 -38.42 24.63
N LEU A 101 0.57 -37.26 24.35
CA LEU A 101 1.98 -37.06 24.58
C LEU A 101 2.25 -36.66 26.04
N ASP A 102 3.32 -37.20 26.61
CA ASP A 102 3.80 -36.81 27.94
C ASP A 102 4.95 -35.79 27.80
N PRO A 103 4.71 -34.50 28.06
CA PRO A 103 5.73 -33.44 27.97
C PRO A 103 6.70 -33.42 29.17
N SER A 104 6.55 -34.34 30.14
CA SER A 104 7.39 -34.35 31.34
C SER A 104 8.88 -34.39 31.00
N ILE A 105 9.65 -33.51 31.64
CA ILE A 105 11.10 -33.42 31.42
C ILE A 105 11.77 -34.73 31.87
N VAL A 106 12.45 -35.40 30.94
CA VAL A 106 13.18 -36.64 31.22
C VAL A 106 14.51 -36.38 31.93
N ALA A 107 14.99 -37.36 32.69
CA ALA A 107 16.20 -37.23 33.50
C ALA A 107 17.46 -36.99 32.65
N GLU A 108 17.53 -37.62 31.48
CA GLU A 108 18.57 -37.43 30.47
C GLU A 108 18.62 -35.96 30.02
N PHE A 109 17.47 -35.33 29.81
CA PHE A 109 17.43 -33.93 29.41
C PHE A 109 17.90 -33.00 30.55
N ALA A 110 17.29 -33.10 31.74
CA ALA A 110 17.55 -32.18 32.85
C ALA A 110 18.92 -32.33 33.51
N HIS A 111 19.44 -33.56 33.57
CA HIS A 111 20.66 -33.87 34.33
C HIS A 111 21.89 -34.07 33.45
N VAL A 112 21.71 -34.21 32.14
CA VAL A 112 22.77 -34.43 31.17
C VAL A 112 22.67 -33.42 30.02
N VAL A 113 21.71 -33.55 29.12
CA VAL A 113 21.78 -32.91 27.80
C VAL A 113 21.65 -31.39 27.88
N TYR A 114 20.63 -30.85 28.55
CA TYR A 114 20.42 -29.40 28.66
C TYR A 114 21.50 -28.67 29.49
N ARG A 115 22.51 -29.40 29.98
CA ARG A 115 23.69 -28.86 30.65
C ARG A 115 24.86 -28.61 29.70
N PHE A 116 24.67 -28.79 28.40
CA PHE A 116 25.69 -28.45 27.40
C PHE A 116 26.12 -26.98 27.51
N GLY A 117 25.21 -26.09 27.91
CA GLY A 117 25.50 -24.66 28.10
C GLY A 117 26.59 -24.37 29.15
N HIS A 118 26.90 -25.30 30.06
CA HIS A 118 28.03 -25.12 30.99
C HIS A 118 29.39 -25.13 30.29
N SER A 119 29.51 -25.76 29.11
CA SER A 119 30.72 -25.74 28.29
C SER A 119 30.86 -24.42 27.52
N MET A 120 29.74 -23.79 27.16
CA MET A 120 29.72 -22.53 26.40
C MET A 120 30.09 -21.28 27.19
N LEU A 121 30.02 -21.33 28.53
CA LEU A 121 30.32 -20.19 29.38
C LEU A 121 31.82 -19.81 29.33
N THR A 122 32.09 -18.53 29.16
CA THR A 122 33.43 -17.92 29.08
C THR A 122 33.98 -17.53 30.48
N GLU A 123 35.24 -17.10 30.57
CA GLU A 123 35.84 -16.63 31.85
C GLU A 123 35.35 -15.25 32.30
N THR A 124 34.73 -14.48 31.39
CA THR A 124 34.31 -13.09 31.63
C THR A 124 32.90 -12.85 31.11
N VAL A 125 32.18 -11.94 31.75
CA VAL A 125 30.91 -11.40 31.23
C VAL A 125 31.23 -10.05 30.62
N SER A 126 31.10 -9.94 29.29
CA SER A 126 31.39 -8.67 28.62
C SER A 126 30.27 -7.65 28.84
N ARG A 127 30.67 -6.39 29.04
CA ARG A 127 29.76 -5.26 29.26
C ARG A 127 30.25 -4.03 28.51
N LEU A 128 29.39 -3.44 27.69
CA LEU A 128 29.70 -2.25 26.89
C LEU A 128 28.64 -1.18 27.14
N ASP A 129 29.03 0.00 27.62
CA ASP A 129 28.10 1.13 27.70
C ASP A 129 27.67 1.62 26.28
N LYS A 130 26.74 2.57 26.21
CA LYS A 130 26.24 3.13 24.93
C LYS A 130 27.34 3.76 24.07
N ASP A 131 28.43 4.20 24.68
CA ASP A 131 29.58 4.79 24.00
C ASP A 131 30.64 3.71 23.69
N LEU A 132 30.29 2.43 23.85
CA LEU A 132 31.13 1.25 23.67
C LEU A 132 32.40 1.25 24.52
N ASN A 133 32.36 1.84 25.72
CA ASN A 133 33.42 1.66 26.69
C ASN A 133 33.17 0.36 27.46
N GLY A 134 34.19 -0.51 27.48
CA GLY A 134 34.12 -1.80 28.16
C GLY A 134 34.49 -1.74 29.64
N ASP A 135 33.76 -2.50 30.46
CA ASP A 135 34.07 -2.79 31.86
C ASP A 135 33.73 -4.26 32.18
N ASP A 136 34.31 -5.16 31.40
CA ASP A 136 34.13 -6.61 31.54
C ASP A 136 34.44 -7.08 32.98
N VAL A 137 33.66 -8.03 33.49
CA VAL A 137 33.88 -8.63 34.81
C VAL A 137 34.22 -10.11 34.70
N GLY A 138 35.02 -10.62 35.64
CA GLY A 138 35.25 -12.06 35.72
C GLY A 138 33.95 -12.81 36.03
N LEU A 139 33.75 -13.99 35.44
CA LEU A 139 32.54 -14.79 35.66
C LEU A 139 32.33 -15.11 37.16
N ILE A 140 33.43 -15.32 37.91
CA ILE A 140 33.38 -15.53 39.36
C ILE A 140 32.80 -14.31 40.08
N GLU A 141 33.18 -13.10 39.66
CA GLU A 141 32.73 -11.84 40.27
C GLU A 141 31.27 -11.54 39.93
N ALA A 142 30.80 -12.01 38.78
CA ALA A 142 29.42 -11.86 38.33
C ALA A 142 28.42 -12.77 39.10
N PHE A 143 28.89 -13.87 39.69
CA PHE A 143 27.99 -14.81 40.38
C PHE A 143 27.24 -14.17 41.54
N LEU A 144 25.90 -14.22 41.48
CA LEU A 144 25.01 -13.77 42.54
C LEU A 144 25.29 -12.32 43.00
N ASN A 145 25.72 -11.46 42.09
CA ASN A 145 26.20 -10.11 42.41
C ASN A 145 25.31 -8.99 41.84
N PRO A 146 24.15 -8.69 42.47
CA PRO A 146 23.25 -7.64 42.01
C PRO A 146 23.83 -6.22 42.19
N LEU A 147 24.84 -6.04 43.05
CA LEU A 147 25.53 -4.76 43.19
C LEU A 147 26.39 -4.45 41.97
N GLU A 148 27.05 -5.47 41.42
CA GLU A 148 27.81 -5.36 40.17
C GLU A 148 26.89 -5.11 38.98
N PHE A 149 25.76 -5.82 38.91
CA PHE A 149 24.72 -5.53 37.91
C PHE A 149 24.31 -4.05 37.97
N LYS A 150 23.96 -3.55 39.15
CA LYS A 150 23.58 -2.14 39.37
C LYS A 150 24.68 -1.13 39.02
N ALA A 151 25.95 -1.53 39.13
CA ALA A 151 27.07 -0.65 38.80
C ALA A 151 27.29 -0.50 37.28
N SER A 152 26.67 -1.36 36.45
CA SER A 152 26.87 -1.39 34.99
C SER A 152 26.20 -0.24 34.22
N GLY A 153 25.33 0.55 34.87
CA GLY A 153 24.58 1.63 34.23
C GLY A 153 23.77 2.44 35.26
N ALA A 154 23.29 3.62 34.88
CA ALA A 154 22.55 4.52 35.77
C ALA A 154 21.08 4.11 35.96
N SER A 155 20.47 3.52 34.93
CA SER A 155 19.12 2.94 34.96
C SER A 155 19.16 1.41 34.79
N VAL A 156 18.01 0.75 34.96
CA VAL A 156 17.91 -0.70 34.80
C VAL A 156 18.01 -1.09 33.31
N GLU A 157 17.52 -0.21 32.45
CA GLU A 157 17.56 -0.27 31.00
C GLU A 157 19.02 -0.19 30.53
N GLU A 158 19.77 0.82 30.97
CA GLU A 158 21.21 0.97 30.68
C GLU A 158 22.05 -0.20 31.22
N GLN A 159 21.74 -0.70 32.43
CA GLN A 159 22.43 -1.86 33.00
C GLN A 159 22.21 -3.12 32.17
N THR A 160 21.00 -3.27 31.62
CA THR A 160 20.58 -4.43 30.83
C THR A 160 21.19 -4.36 29.43
N GLY A 161 21.02 -3.24 28.74
CA GLY A 161 21.59 -3.06 27.41
C GLY A 161 23.11 -3.08 27.44
N ALA A 162 23.78 -2.62 28.51
CA ALA A 162 25.24 -2.75 28.59
C ALA A 162 25.74 -4.20 28.58
N ILE A 163 25.04 -5.10 29.28
CA ILE A 163 25.37 -6.53 29.28
C ILE A 163 25.04 -7.16 27.92
N ILE A 164 23.87 -6.84 27.34
CA ILE A 164 23.46 -7.46 26.08
C ILE A 164 24.37 -6.99 24.94
N ARG A 165 24.67 -5.69 24.88
CA ARG A 165 25.61 -5.08 23.94
C ARG A 165 26.99 -5.77 24.00
N GLY A 166 27.53 -6.03 25.19
CA GLY A 166 28.79 -6.76 25.35
C GLY A 166 28.70 -8.25 25.00
N MET A 167 27.73 -8.96 25.55
CA MET A 167 27.62 -10.42 25.44
C MET A 167 27.29 -10.90 24.03
N THR A 168 26.48 -10.16 23.27
CA THR A 168 26.19 -10.47 21.84
C THR A 168 27.43 -10.38 20.95
N ARG A 169 28.51 -9.77 21.44
CA ARG A 169 29.79 -9.58 20.73
C ARG A 169 30.92 -10.41 21.34
N GLN A 170 30.58 -11.25 22.32
CA GLN A 170 31.48 -12.20 22.93
C GLN A 170 31.13 -13.61 22.44
N LEU A 171 31.99 -14.20 21.60
CA LEU A 171 31.83 -15.57 21.16
C LEU A 171 31.84 -16.52 22.36
N GLY A 172 30.81 -17.38 22.45
CA GLY A 172 30.75 -18.44 23.44
C GLY A 172 31.84 -19.48 23.24
N ASN A 173 32.20 -20.20 24.30
CA ASN A 173 33.06 -21.38 24.15
C ASN A 173 32.34 -22.46 23.32
N GLU A 174 33.11 -23.29 22.63
CA GLU A 174 32.55 -24.42 21.89
C GLU A 174 31.83 -25.39 22.83
N ILE A 175 30.72 -26.00 22.39
CA ILE A 175 30.06 -27.10 23.11
C ILE A 175 30.92 -28.35 22.98
N ASP A 176 31.83 -28.56 23.92
CA ASP A 176 32.72 -29.71 23.96
C ASP A 176 33.05 -30.14 25.40
N GLU A 177 33.99 -31.08 25.56
CA GLU A 177 34.37 -31.60 26.87
C GLU A 177 35.21 -30.63 27.73
N PHE A 178 35.55 -29.44 27.22
CA PHE A 178 36.26 -28.41 27.95
C PHE A 178 35.28 -27.47 28.65
N VAL A 179 35.66 -27.09 29.87
CA VAL A 179 34.90 -26.17 30.71
C VAL A 179 35.87 -25.19 31.36
N THR A 180 35.49 -23.92 31.32
CA THR A 180 36.23 -22.78 31.87
C THR A 180 36.63 -22.99 33.35
N ASP A 181 37.77 -22.44 33.77
CA ASP A 181 38.32 -22.65 35.11
C ASP A 181 37.45 -22.02 36.20
N ALA A 182 36.74 -20.93 35.89
CA ALA A 182 35.75 -20.32 36.79
C ALA A 182 34.66 -21.32 37.23
N LEU A 183 34.26 -22.26 36.37
CA LEU A 183 33.24 -23.27 36.68
C LEU A 183 33.84 -24.59 37.18
N ARG A 184 35.02 -24.95 36.68
CA ARG A 184 35.68 -26.22 37.01
C ARG A 184 36.37 -26.20 38.37
N ASN A 185 36.95 -25.07 38.76
CA ASN A 185 37.80 -25.00 39.95
C ASN A 185 37.27 -24.05 41.03
N ASN A 186 36.44 -23.06 40.66
CA ASN A 186 36.06 -21.96 41.55
C ASN A 186 34.57 -21.59 41.46
N LEU A 187 33.67 -22.57 41.26
CA LEU A 187 32.24 -22.32 41.09
C LEU A 187 31.65 -21.53 42.28
N LEU A 188 30.97 -20.42 42.00
CA LEU A 188 30.44 -19.46 43.00
C LEU A 188 31.52 -18.89 43.96
N GLY A 189 32.77 -18.85 43.52
CA GLY A 189 33.91 -18.44 44.35
C GLY A 189 34.31 -19.47 45.41
N LEU A 190 33.77 -20.68 45.35
CA LEU A 190 34.09 -21.81 46.21
C LEU A 190 34.93 -22.83 45.43
N PRO A 191 35.78 -23.65 46.09
CA PRO A 191 36.54 -24.72 45.42
C PRO A 191 35.62 -25.90 45.05
N LEU A 192 34.63 -25.63 44.20
CA LEU A 192 33.63 -26.55 43.68
C LEU A 192 33.84 -26.73 42.18
N ASP A 193 33.58 -27.95 41.72
CA ASP A 193 33.79 -28.40 40.34
C ASP A 193 32.43 -28.71 39.70
N LEU A 194 31.95 -27.82 38.84
CA LEU A 194 30.66 -27.96 38.16
C LEU A 194 30.58 -29.22 37.26
N PRO A 195 31.57 -29.53 36.40
CA PRO A 195 31.65 -30.81 35.70
C PRO A 195 31.48 -32.04 36.62
N ALA A 196 32.19 -32.08 37.74
CA ALA A 196 32.08 -33.18 38.70
C ALA A 196 30.68 -33.26 39.33
N LEU A 197 30.08 -32.11 39.66
CA LEU A 197 28.71 -32.03 40.15
C LEU A 197 27.69 -32.49 39.09
N ASN A 198 27.91 -32.20 37.81
CA ASN A 198 27.05 -32.65 36.72
C ASN A 198 27.05 -34.17 36.61
N MET A 199 28.22 -34.80 36.54
CA MET A 199 28.35 -36.26 36.50
C MET A 199 27.82 -36.91 37.78
N ALA A 200 28.12 -36.35 38.96
CA ALA A 200 27.60 -36.86 40.22
C ALA A 200 26.07 -36.81 40.27
N ARG A 201 25.46 -35.73 39.79
CA ARG A 201 24.00 -35.58 39.71
C ARG A 201 23.38 -36.59 38.74
N ALA A 202 23.96 -36.77 37.55
CA ALA A 202 23.47 -37.76 36.59
C ALA A 202 23.46 -39.18 37.20
N ARG A 203 24.57 -39.56 37.85
CA ARG A 203 24.69 -40.84 38.58
C ARG A 203 23.67 -40.96 39.72
N GLU A 204 23.47 -39.90 40.50
CA GLU A 204 22.50 -39.86 41.60
C GLU A 204 21.07 -40.10 41.10
N GLN A 205 20.72 -39.56 39.93
CA GLN A 205 19.39 -39.70 39.33
C GLN A 205 19.24 -40.97 38.50
N GLY A 206 20.28 -41.81 38.45
CA GLY A 206 20.24 -43.09 37.75
C GLY A 206 20.25 -42.97 36.23
N VAL A 207 20.74 -41.86 35.67
CA VAL A 207 20.92 -41.70 34.23
C VAL A 207 21.99 -42.71 33.75
N PRO A 208 21.74 -43.47 32.67
CA PRO A 208 22.71 -44.42 32.14
C PRO A 208 24.04 -43.75 31.74
N SER A 209 25.10 -44.55 31.64
CA SER A 209 26.35 -44.10 31.02
C SER A 209 26.16 -43.88 29.51
N PHE A 210 27.08 -43.16 28.88
CA PHE A 210 26.98 -42.72 27.49
C PHE A 210 26.65 -43.86 26.52
N ASN A 211 27.44 -44.93 26.53
CA ASN A 211 27.27 -46.01 25.56
C ASN A 211 26.02 -46.87 25.84
N HIS A 212 25.63 -47.01 27.11
CA HIS A 212 24.37 -47.66 27.48
C HIS A 212 23.14 -46.82 27.09
N ALA A 213 23.23 -45.48 27.18
CA ALA A 213 22.17 -44.59 26.70
C ALA A 213 21.98 -44.75 25.18
N ARG A 214 23.09 -44.73 24.43
CA ARG A 214 23.10 -45.02 22.98
C ARG A 214 22.49 -46.37 22.65
N GLU A 215 22.87 -47.42 23.38
CA GLU A 215 22.27 -48.76 23.24
C GLU A 215 20.75 -48.72 23.42
N GLN A 216 20.26 -48.10 24.50
CA GLN A 216 18.82 -47.98 24.77
C GLN A 216 18.07 -47.20 23.68
N PHE A 217 18.64 -46.08 23.21
CA PHE A 217 18.01 -45.29 22.16
C PHE A 217 18.00 -46.02 20.82
N TYR A 218 19.08 -46.74 20.48
CA TYR A 218 19.12 -47.58 19.30
C TYR A 218 18.12 -48.74 19.38
N GLU A 219 17.97 -49.39 20.54
CA GLU A 219 16.95 -50.44 20.73
C GLU A 219 15.52 -49.90 20.56
N ALA A 220 15.27 -48.65 20.98
CA ALA A 220 13.97 -48.02 20.87
C ALA A 220 13.64 -47.56 19.44
N THR A 221 14.62 -47.06 18.69
CA THR A 221 14.41 -46.36 17.41
C THR A 221 14.90 -47.15 16.19
N SER A 222 15.85 -48.07 16.38
CA SER A 222 16.67 -48.66 15.31
C SER A 222 17.49 -47.64 14.49
N ASP A 223 17.67 -46.42 14.98
CA ASP A 223 18.46 -45.39 14.30
C ASP A 223 19.96 -45.70 14.35
N VAL A 224 20.55 -45.91 13.18
CA VAL A 224 21.96 -46.27 13.04
C VAL A 224 22.91 -45.20 13.57
N ALA A 225 22.50 -43.93 13.63
CA ALA A 225 23.29 -42.84 14.20
C ALA A 225 23.48 -42.98 15.72
N LEU A 226 22.57 -43.70 16.40
CA LEU A 226 22.59 -43.93 17.84
C LEU A 226 23.23 -45.26 18.24
N LYS A 227 23.85 -45.99 17.31
CA LYS A 227 24.53 -47.25 17.64
C LYS A 227 25.62 -47.04 18.69
N PRO A 228 25.71 -47.91 19.72
CA PRO A 228 26.78 -47.83 20.70
C PRO A 228 28.13 -48.03 20.01
N TYR A 229 29.12 -47.24 20.43
CA TYR A 229 30.49 -47.34 19.93
C TYR A 229 31.09 -48.67 20.36
N VAL A 230 31.71 -49.37 19.42
CA VAL A 230 32.16 -50.76 19.63
C VAL A 230 33.57 -50.88 20.23
N SER A 231 34.34 -49.79 20.21
CA SER A 231 35.70 -49.75 20.75
C SER A 231 36.17 -48.32 21.03
N TRP A 232 37.24 -48.15 21.80
CA TRP A 232 37.86 -46.83 22.01
C TRP A 232 38.29 -46.17 20.69
N SER A 233 38.74 -46.97 19.71
CA SER A 233 39.14 -46.46 18.40
C SER A 233 37.96 -45.98 17.56
N ASP A 234 36.82 -46.67 17.68
CA ASP A 234 35.55 -46.26 17.06
C ASP A 234 35.05 -44.95 17.67
N PHE A 235 35.05 -44.84 19.01
CA PHE A 235 34.71 -43.59 19.68
C PHE A 235 35.68 -42.45 19.31
N THR A 236 36.99 -42.72 19.21
CA THR A 236 38.00 -41.72 18.79
C THR A 236 37.71 -41.12 17.41
N ALA A 237 37.14 -41.91 16.49
CA ALA A 237 36.78 -41.45 15.15
C ALA A 237 35.52 -40.55 15.13
N ASN A 238 34.76 -40.50 16.23
CA ASN A 238 33.46 -39.83 16.35
C ASN A 238 33.41 -38.83 17.51
N ILE A 239 34.58 -38.33 17.96
CA ILE A 239 34.66 -37.21 18.91
C ILE A 239 35.29 -35.98 18.25
N LYS A 240 34.90 -34.78 18.71
CA LYS A 240 35.39 -33.49 18.21
C LYS A 240 36.91 -33.36 18.37
N ASN A 241 37.42 -33.80 19.52
CA ASN A 241 38.82 -33.67 19.92
C ASN A 241 39.46 -35.06 20.12
N PRO A 242 40.08 -35.67 19.10
CA PRO A 242 40.60 -37.04 19.18
C PRO A 242 41.60 -37.29 20.32
N LEU A 243 42.41 -36.29 20.72
CA LEU A 243 43.35 -36.44 21.84
C LEU A 243 42.66 -36.59 23.20
N SER A 244 41.42 -36.16 23.35
CA SER A 244 40.66 -36.28 24.60
C SER A 244 40.40 -37.73 24.98
N ILE A 245 40.52 -38.68 24.04
CA ILE A 245 40.49 -40.11 24.32
C ILE A 245 41.52 -40.53 25.38
N VAL A 246 42.67 -39.85 25.46
CA VAL A 246 43.67 -40.08 26.51
C VAL A 246 43.08 -39.80 27.89
N SER A 247 42.36 -38.69 28.04
CA SER A 247 41.70 -38.32 29.29
C SER A 247 40.56 -39.28 29.64
N PHE A 248 39.78 -39.72 28.66
CA PHE A 248 38.75 -40.74 28.85
C PHE A 248 39.34 -42.07 29.32
N ILE A 249 40.38 -42.58 28.66
CA ILE A 249 41.04 -43.83 29.06
C ILE A 249 41.73 -43.68 30.42
N ALA A 250 42.32 -42.53 30.74
CA ALA A 250 42.91 -42.29 32.06
C ALA A 250 41.85 -42.31 33.19
N ALA A 251 40.63 -41.86 32.89
CA ALA A 251 39.53 -41.78 33.85
C ALA A 251 38.76 -43.11 33.99
N TYR A 252 38.42 -43.76 32.88
CA TYR A 252 37.52 -44.92 32.82
C TYR A 252 38.21 -46.22 32.39
N GLY A 253 39.38 -46.16 31.76
CA GLY A 253 40.06 -47.31 31.18
C GLY A 253 40.42 -48.39 32.20
N THR A 254 40.12 -49.64 31.85
CA THR A 254 40.32 -50.82 32.73
C THR A 254 41.69 -51.47 32.56
N HIS A 255 42.52 -50.98 31.64
CA HIS A 255 43.85 -51.53 31.39
C HIS A 255 44.71 -51.50 32.66
N THR A 256 45.51 -52.55 32.88
CA THR A 256 46.30 -52.70 34.12
C THR A 256 47.32 -51.57 34.33
N SER A 257 47.88 -51.01 33.25
CA SER A 257 48.76 -49.83 33.33
C SER A 257 48.06 -48.59 33.89
N VAL A 258 46.76 -48.40 33.60
CA VAL A 258 45.96 -47.28 34.10
C VAL A 258 45.50 -47.55 35.54
N THR A 259 44.97 -48.74 35.81
CA THR A 259 44.41 -49.08 37.12
C THR A 259 45.46 -49.27 38.21
N SER A 260 46.71 -49.56 37.85
CA SER A 260 47.83 -49.64 38.80
C SER A 260 48.48 -48.29 39.13
N ALA A 261 48.22 -47.25 38.33
CA ALA A 261 48.73 -45.91 38.58
C ALA A 261 48.00 -45.21 39.75
N THR A 262 48.76 -44.57 40.63
CA THR A 262 48.25 -43.98 41.89
C THR A 262 48.12 -42.46 41.87
N THR A 263 48.64 -41.79 40.84
CA THR A 263 48.51 -40.33 40.62
C THR A 263 47.77 -40.04 39.32
N LEU A 264 47.13 -38.87 39.21
CA LEU A 264 46.44 -38.45 37.98
C LEU A 264 47.40 -38.34 36.79
N GLU A 265 48.62 -37.83 37.04
CA GLU A 265 49.69 -37.72 36.05
C GLU A 265 50.06 -39.12 35.51
N ALA A 266 50.39 -40.08 36.39
CA ALA A 266 50.75 -41.43 35.97
C ALA A 266 49.62 -42.17 35.24
N LYS A 267 48.35 -41.89 35.57
CA LYS A 267 47.19 -42.41 34.83
C LYS A 267 47.11 -41.85 33.41
N ARG A 268 47.36 -40.56 33.25
CA ARG A 268 47.42 -39.91 31.93
C ARG A 268 48.61 -40.43 31.13
N ASP A 269 49.79 -40.55 31.72
CA ASP A 269 50.97 -41.10 31.03
C ASP A 269 50.69 -42.53 30.52
N ALA A 270 50.10 -43.37 31.37
CA ALA A 270 49.69 -44.73 30.98
C ALA A 270 48.67 -44.73 29.84
N ALA A 271 47.67 -43.85 29.87
CA ALA A 271 46.67 -43.72 28.80
C ALA A 271 47.27 -43.16 27.50
N THR A 272 48.15 -42.17 27.59
CA THR A 272 48.89 -41.60 26.46
C THR A 272 49.69 -42.68 25.74
N LEU A 273 50.40 -43.53 26.49
CA LEU A 273 51.14 -44.66 25.93
C LEU A 273 50.23 -45.71 25.29
N LEU A 274 49.05 -45.97 25.85
CA LEU A 274 48.07 -46.87 25.22
C LEU A 274 47.63 -46.32 23.86
N VAL A 275 47.26 -45.03 23.80
CA VAL A 275 46.70 -44.36 22.62
C VAL A 275 47.76 -44.13 21.54
N LEU A 276 48.81 -43.39 21.87
CA LEU A 276 49.84 -42.95 20.91
C LEU A 276 50.93 -44.01 20.67
N GLY A 277 51.01 -45.04 21.52
CA GLY A 277 52.06 -46.05 21.44
C GLY A 277 53.42 -45.51 21.89
N ASN A 278 54.50 -46.04 21.33
CA ASN A 278 55.87 -45.58 21.58
C ASN A 278 56.17 -44.27 20.82
N PHE A 279 55.29 -43.28 20.97
CA PHE A 279 55.48 -41.95 20.41
C PHE A 279 56.42 -41.16 21.31
N ASP A 280 57.27 -40.33 20.71
CA ASP A 280 58.21 -39.46 21.43
C ASP A 280 57.45 -38.25 21.99
N LEU A 281 57.06 -38.34 23.26
CA LEU A 281 56.19 -37.36 23.92
C LEU A 281 56.91 -36.05 24.28
N ASP A 282 58.24 -36.05 24.41
CA ASP A 282 59.03 -34.86 24.75
C ASP A 282 59.79 -34.26 23.54
N GLY A 283 59.71 -34.92 22.39
CA GLY A 283 60.26 -34.45 21.12
C GLY A 283 61.79 -34.47 21.08
N ASN A 284 62.43 -35.23 21.97
CA ASN A 284 63.89 -35.27 22.09
C ASN A 284 64.56 -36.25 21.09
N GLY A 285 63.77 -36.98 20.30
CA GLY A 285 64.19 -38.00 19.35
C GLY A 285 64.50 -39.37 19.96
N GLN A 286 64.16 -39.59 21.23
CA GLN A 286 64.39 -40.83 21.99
C GLN A 286 63.12 -41.25 22.74
N ILE A 287 62.66 -42.46 22.46
CA ILE A 287 61.62 -43.12 23.27
C ILE A 287 62.29 -43.56 24.58
N ASP A 288 61.82 -43.07 25.74
CA ASP A 288 62.31 -43.55 27.04
C ASP A 288 61.96 -45.04 27.21
N ALA A 289 62.92 -45.84 27.66
CA ALA A 289 62.70 -47.25 27.98
C ALA A 289 61.72 -47.43 29.16
N SER A 290 61.48 -46.40 29.96
CA SER A 290 60.45 -46.38 31.00
C SER A 290 59.02 -46.12 30.48
N GLU A 291 58.90 -45.79 29.19
CA GLU A 291 57.68 -45.36 28.49
C GLU A 291 57.37 -46.29 27.28
N THR A 292 57.56 -47.60 27.45
CA THR A 292 57.19 -48.57 26.40
C THR A 292 55.71 -48.92 26.49
N ALA A 293 54.97 -48.69 25.41
CA ALA A 293 53.57 -49.03 25.28
C ALA A 293 53.34 -50.55 25.42
N PRO A 294 52.28 -50.99 26.11
CA PRO A 294 51.93 -52.41 26.23
C PRO A 294 51.74 -53.09 24.86
N ASP A 295 52.19 -54.34 24.74
CA ASP A 295 52.08 -55.13 23.49
C ASP A 295 50.61 -55.33 23.06
N ASP A 296 49.68 -55.38 24.02
CA ASP A 296 48.24 -55.58 23.81
C ASP A 296 47.44 -54.28 23.66
N ARG A 297 48.09 -53.10 23.59
CA ARG A 297 47.41 -51.80 23.51
C ARG A 297 46.39 -51.71 22.37
N LEU A 298 46.71 -52.27 21.20
CA LEU A 298 45.81 -52.20 20.03
C LEU A 298 44.63 -53.14 20.19
N ASP A 299 44.82 -54.27 20.87
CA ASP A 299 43.72 -55.17 21.21
C ASP A 299 42.79 -54.51 22.23
N PHE A 300 43.33 -53.79 23.22
CA PHE A 300 42.55 -52.97 24.16
C PHE A 300 41.77 -51.86 23.44
N LEU A 301 42.42 -51.09 22.57
CA LEU A 301 41.80 -49.94 21.88
C LEU A 301 40.76 -50.33 20.83
N ASN A 302 40.90 -51.48 20.18
CA ASN A 302 39.98 -51.95 19.13
C ASN A 302 38.96 -52.98 19.65
N HIS A 303 38.99 -53.31 20.94
CA HIS A 303 38.16 -54.36 21.52
C HIS A 303 38.34 -55.71 20.79
N THR A 304 39.60 -56.10 20.53
CA THR A 304 39.98 -57.33 19.82
C THR A 304 40.85 -58.25 20.68
N GLY A 305 41.23 -59.42 20.15
CA GLY A 305 42.17 -60.32 20.82
C GLY A 305 41.66 -60.79 22.19
N THR A 306 42.48 -60.65 23.23
CA THR A 306 42.10 -60.97 24.62
C THR A 306 41.11 -59.98 25.23
N TRP A 307 40.86 -58.86 24.56
CA TRP A 307 39.94 -57.80 25.00
C TRP A 307 38.54 -57.90 24.36
N ALA A 308 38.34 -58.78 23.36
CA ALA A 308 37.06 -58.91 22.62
C ALA A 308 35.84 -59.34 23.44
N SER A 309 36.03 -59.76 24.69
CA SER A 309 34.96 -60.08 25.64
C SER A 309 35.25 -59.53 27.04
N THR A 310 36.11 -58.51 27.11
CA THR A 310 36.57 -57.90 28.36
C THR A 310 36.21 -56.43 28.32
N GLU A 311 35.56 -55.93 29.37
CA GLU A 311 35.24 -54.51 29.47
C GLU A 311 36.52 -53.66 29.44
N THR A 312 36.53 -52.64 28.59
CA THR A 312 37.68 -51.75 28.36
C THR A 312 37.55 -50.42 29.10
N GLY A 313 36.36 -50.13 29.64
CA GLY A 313 36.00 -48.89 30.32
C GLY A 313 35.14 -47.95 29.47
N LEU A 314 34.97 -48.23 28.18
CA LEU A 314 34.18 -47.37 27.27
C LEU A 314 32.72 -47.30 27.70
N ASN A 315 32.15 -48.43 28.15
CA ASN A 315 30.76 -48.49 28.61
C ASN A 315 30.56 -47.77 29.95
N ASP A 316 31.62 -47.34 30.64
CA ASP A 316 31.55 -46.64 31.92
C ASP A 316 31.65 -45.11 31.78
N VAL A 317 31.89 -44.59 30.57
CA VAL A 317 31.97 -43.14 30.30
C VAL A 317 30.65 -42.46 30.67
N ASP A 318 30.68 -41.44 31.52
CA ASP A 318 29.47 -40.72 31.91
C ASP A 318 28.82 -40.04 30.69
N PHE A 319 27.49 -40.10 30.62
CA PHE A 319 26.73 -39.58 29.49
C PHE A 319 27.03 -38.11 29.21
N TRP A 320 27.10 -37.25 30.24
CA TRP A 320 27.34 -35.82 30.03
C TRP A 320 28.66 -35.51 29.32
N ILE A 321 29.77 -36.10 29.77
CA ILE A 321 31.07 -35.81 29.17
C ILE A 321 31.27 -36.57 27.84
N GLY A 322 30.68 -37.76 27.69
CA GLY A 322 30.72 -38.52 26.45
C GLY A 322 29.94 -37.84 25.32
N GLY A 323 28.73 -37.34 25.61
CA GLY A 323 27.91 -36.64 24.63
C GLY A 323 28.40 -35.23 24.29
N LEU A 324 29.08 -34.53 25.23
CA LEU A 324 29.79 -33.28 24.92
C LEU A 324 30.95 -33.52 23.93
N ALA A 325 31.73 -34.59 24.12
CA ALA A 325 32.85 -34.91 23.25
C ALA A 325 32.43 -35.39 21.85
N GLU A 326 31.21 -35.92 21.70
CA GLU A 326 30.72 -36.48 20.44
C GLU A 326 30.72 -35.44 19.31
N SER A 327 31.16 -35.86 18.12
CA SER A 327 31.26 -35.01 16.93
C SER A 327 29.88 -34.50 16.48
N LYS A 328 29.86 -33.26 15.97
CA LYS A 328 28.66 -32.65 15.37
C LYS A 328 28.32 -33.33 14.04
N MET A 329 27.05 -33.34 13.69
CA MET A 329 26.59 -33.80 12.38
C MET A 329 26.77 -32.71 11.33
N GLU A 330 27.18 -33.06 10.10
CA GLU A 330 27.47 -32.10 9.02
C GLU A 330 26.26 -31.20 8.66
N PHE A 331 25.05 -31.66 8.98
CA PHE A 331 23.78 -30.92 8.82
C PHE A 331 22.91 -30.92 10.10
N GLY A 332 23.46 -31.28 11.27
CA GLY A 332 22.67 -31.52 12.48
C GLY A 332 23.04 -30.63 13.66
N GLY A 333 22.80 -29.33 13.49
CA GLY A 333 22.86 -28.33 14.55
C GLY A 333 24.19 -28.27 15.32
N MET A 334 24.11 -27.85 16.59
CA MET A 334 25.29 -27.64 17.45
C MET A 334 25.69 -28.88 18.27
N LEU A 335 24.86 -29.94 18.27
CA LEU A 335 24.96 -31.09 19.16
C LEU A 335 25.48 -32.35 18.45
N GLY A 336 26.11 -33.26 19.21
CA GLY A 336 26.40 -34.62 18.73
C GLY A 336 25.13 -35.49 18.71
N THR A 337 25.15 -36.59 17.95
CA THR A 337 23.96 -37.44 17.70
C THR A 337 23.15 -37.83 18.94
N THR A 338 23.83 -38.17 20.04
CA THR A 338 23.18 -38.63 21.27
C THR A 338 22.52 -37.49 22.03
N PHE A 339 23.21 -36.34 22.12
CA PHE A 339 22.63 -35.14 22.73
C PHE A 339 21.48 -34.62 21.88
N ASN A 340 21.63 -34.67 20.55
CA ASN A 340 20.59 -34.24 19.64
C ASN A 340 19.29 -35.01 19.86
N PHE A 341 19.35 -36.35 19.82
CA PHE A 341 18.17 -37.19 19.98
C PHE A 341 17.37 -36.88 21.25
N VAL A 342 18.06 -36.65 22.38
CA VAL A 342 17.38 -36.33 23.64
C VAL A 342 16.85 -34.90 23.65
N PHE A 343 17.57 -33.94 23.05
CA PHE A 343 17.14 -32.55 22.97
C PHE A 343 15.90 -32.42 22.09
N GLU A 344 15.99 -32.83 20.83
CA GLU A 344 14.92 -32.76 19.82
C GLU A 344 13.63 -33.41 20.34
N ASN A 345 13.69 -34.68 20.74
CA ASN A 345 12.53 -35.42 21.28
C ASN A 345 11.94 -34.79 22.56
N GLN A 346 12.73 -34.07 23.36
CA GLN A 346 12.18 -33.36 24.52
C GLN A 346 11.50 -32.06 24.11
N LEU A 347 12.09 -31.29 23.20
CA LEU A 347 11.53 -30.03 22.72
C LEU A 347 10.21 -30.29 21.98
N GLU A 348 10.17 -31.27 21.09
CA GLU A 348 8.94 -31.66 20.38
C GLU A 348 7.84 -32.15 21.32
N LYS A 349 8.19 -32.87 22.39
CA LYS A 349 7.21 -33.26 23.41
C LYS A 349 6.66 -32.07 24.19
N LEU A 350 7.50 -31.06 24.48
CA LEU A 350 7.05 -29.84 25.15
C LEU A 350 6.11 -29.05 24.24
N GLN A 351 6.47 -28.92 22.96
CA GLN A 351 5.68 -28.24 21.95
C GLN A 351 4.32 -28.93 21.72
N ASN A 352 4.36 -30.20 21.33
CA ASN A 352 3.18 -30.95 20.92
C ASN A 352 2.35 -31.44 22.11
N GLY A 353 2.93 -31.54 23.31
CA GLY A 353 2.23 -31.95 24.52
C GLY A 353 1.61 -30.80 25.32
N ASP A 354 1.92 -29.54 25.00
CA ASP A 354 1.39 -28.37 25.73
C ASP A 354 0.08 -27.87 25.12
N ARG A 355 -1.00 -27.96 25.90
CA ARG A 355 -2.33 -27.42 25.55
C ARG A 355 -2.35 -25.89 25.49
N PHE A 356 -1.36 -25.22 26.06
CA PHE A 356 -1.22 -23.77 26.05
C PHE A 356 -0.05 -23.30 25.17
N TYR A 357 0.43 -24.14 24.25
CA TYR A 357 1.39 -23.73 23.25
C TYR A 357 0.83 -22.62 22.36
N TYR A 358 1.64 -21.62 22.05
CA TYR A 358 1.17 -20.36 21.46
C TYR A 358 0.40 -20.53 20.15
N LEU A 359 0.93 -21.27 19.18
CA LEU A 359 0.28 -21.50 17.88
C LEU A 359 -1.16 -22.01 18.01
N SER A 360 -1.42 -22.98 18.89
CA SER A 360 -2.78 -23.48 19.10
C SER A 360 -3.69 -22.51 19.87
N ARG A 361 -3.12 -21.53 20.57
CA ARG A 361 -3.83 -20.64 21.50
C ARG A 361 -4.12 -19.27 20.88
N THR A 362 -3.33 -18.83 19.90
CA THR A 362 -3.45 -17.54 19.22
C THR A 362 -3.94 -17.66 17.78
N GLN A 363 -4.14 -18.89 17.28
CA GLN A 363 -4.65 -19.14 15.93
C GLN A 363 -5.84 -18.25 15.56
N GLY A 364 -5.79 -17.67 14.35
CA GLY A 364 -6.82 -16.79 13.80
C GLY A 364 -7.05 -15.48 14.56
N LEU A 365 -6.12 -15.10 15.44
CA LEU A 365 -6.09 -13.78 16.06
C LEU A 365 -4.93 -12.99 15.44
N ASN A 366 -5.07 -11.67 15.32
CA ASN A 366 -3.94 -10.80 14.93
C ASN A 366 -2.70 -11.06 15.78
N LEU A 367 -2.93 -11.35 17.07
CA LEU A 367 -1.86 -11.63 18.01
C LEU A 367 -0.94 -12.77 17.55
N LEU A 368 -1.41 -13.76 16.78
CA LEU A 368 -0.50 -14.76 16.22
C LEU A 368 0.49 -14.13 15.24
N ASN A 369 -0.02 -13.36 14.27
CA ASN A 369 0.80 -12.73 13.24
C ASN A 369 1.82 -11.76 13.87
N GLU A 370 1.39 -10.98 14.86
CA GLU A 370 2.25 -10.07 15.62
C GLU A 370 3.30 -10.80 16.48
N LEU A 371 3.03 -12.04 16.92
CA LEU A 371 4.01 -12.87 17.61
C LEU A 371 5.04 -13.44 16.62
N GLU A 372 4.60 -13.95 15.46
CA GLU A 372 5.49 -14.50 14.42
C GLU A 372 6.46 -13.45 13.88
N LYS A 373 6.04 -12.19 13.79
CA LYS A 373 6.90 -11.08 13.39
C LYS A 373 8.06 -10.86 14.37
N ASN A 374 7.81 -10.95 15.68
CA ASN A 374 8.72 -10.48 16.72
C ASN A 374 10.04 -11.27 16.80
N THR A 375 11.13 -10.55 17.06
CA THR A 375 12.42 -11.15 17.39
C THR A 375 12.86 -10.85 18.83
N PHE A 376 13.78 -11.68 19.36
CA PHE A 376 14.36 -11.41 20.67
C PHE A 376 15.20 -10.13 20.66
N SER A 377 15.76 -9.77 19.50
CA SER A 377 16.47 -8.51 19.31
C SER A 377 15.55 -7.29 19.43
N GLU A 378 14.40 -7.26 18.75
CA GLU A 378 13.40 -6.19 18.93
C GLU A 378 12.91 -6.12 20.37
N LEU A 379 12.63 -7.28 20.99
CA LEU A 379 12.19 -7.33 22.38
C LEU A 379 13.23 -6.70 23.33
N VAL A 380 14.52 -6.96 23.08
CA VAL A 380 15.63 -6.37 23.82
C VAL A 380 15.72 -4.86 23.58
N MET A 381 15.68 -4.43 22.33
CA MET A 381 15.80 -3.03 21.95
C MET A 381 14.67 -2.21 22.57
N ARG A 382 13.41 -2.68 22.44
CA ARG A 382 12.22 -2.05 23.03
C ARG A 382 12.23 -1.95 24.57
N ASN A 383 13.01 -2.80 25.25
CA ASN A 383 13.02 -2.89 26.72
C ASN A 383 14.38 -2.54 27.37
N SER A 384 15.27 -1.86 26.64
CA SER A 384 16.57 -1.39 27.16
C SER A 384 17.02 -0.09 26.47
N ASP A 385 18.18 0.44 26.83
CA ASP A 385 18.79 1.61 26.16
C ASP A 385 19.31 1.28 24.74
N LEU A 386 19.08 0.06 24.24
CA LEU A 386 19.42 -0.33 22.87
C LEU A 386 18.39 0.11 21.84
N GLY A 387 17.15 0.45 22.25
CA GLY A 387 16.14 1.08 21.39
C GLY A 387 16.04 2.59 21.56
N ASP A 388 16.96 3.22 22.30
CA ASP A 388 17.04 4.68 22.36
C ASP A 388 17.64 5.23 21.07
N LEU A 389 17.27 6.45 20.70
CA LEU A 389 17.96 7.21 19.65
C LEU A 389 19.48 7.23 19.89
N HIS A 390 20.25 7.06 18.82
CA HIS A 390 21.71 7.03 18.85
C HIS A 390 22.28 5.83 19.65
N ALA A 391 21.59 4.69 19.65
CA ALA A 391 22.10 3.43 20.15
C ALA A 391 22.67 2.55 19.02
N THR A 392 23.49 1.55 19.39
CA THR A 392 24.00 0.56 18.45
C THR A 392 22.99 -0.54 18.19
N HIS A 393 22.81 -0.90 16.93
CA HIS A 393 21.92 -1.96 16.50
C HIS A 393 22.42 -3.38 16.86
N LEU A 394 21.50 -4.33 16.83
CA LEU A 394 21.74 -5.76 17.07
C LEU A 394 21.53 -6.56 15.78
N ALA A 395 22.04 -7.80 15.74
CA ALA A 395 21.67 -8.73 14.69
C ALA A 395 20.18 -9.10 14.83
N GLY A 396 19.47 -9.35 13.72
CA GLY A 396 18.04 -9.68 13.75
C GLY A 396 17.76 -10.95 14.56
N ASN A 397 18.68 -11.91 14.52
CA ASN A 397 18.73 -13.03 15.45
C ASN A 397 19.77 -12.75 16.57
N LEU A 398 19.32 -12.64 17.82
CA LEU A 398 20.20 -12.26 18.93
C LEU A 398 21.27 -13.31 19.26
N PHE A 399 21.06 -14.56 18.86
CA PHE A 399 21.99 -15.66 19.10
C PHE A 399 23.12 -15.72 18.06
N ASP A 400 23.08 -14.86 17.05
CA ASP A 400 24.12 -14.77 16.03
C ASP A 400 25.25 -13.81 16.39
N THR A 401 26.45 -14.18 15.93
CA THR A 401 27.61 -13.29 15.93
C THR A 401 27.86 -12.81 14.52
N VAL A 402 27.74 -11.50 14.32
CA VAL A 402 28.05 -10.84 13.04
C VAL A 402 29.50 -10.41 12.97
N ASP A 403 30.03 -10.27 11.76
CA ASP A 403 31.38 -9.79 11.52
C ASP A 403 31.49 -8.28 11.82
N TYR A 404 30.50 -7.49 11.36
CA TYR A 404 30.47 -6.04 11.53
C TYR A 404 29.06 -5.52 11.88
N THR A 405 28.99 -4.53 12.78
CA THR A 405 27.83 -3.64 12.94
C THR A 405 28.21 -2.28 12.38
N LEU A 406 27.53 -1.82 11.35
CA LEU A 406 27.82 -0.59 10.61
C LEU A 406 26.64 0.37 10.79
N GLU A 407 26.94 1.59 11.23
CA GLU A 407 25.90 2.53 11.70
C GLU A 407 25.92 3.80 10.85
N LEU A 408 24.79 4.17 10.25
CA LEU A 408 24.66 5.37 9.42
C LEU A 408 24.71 6.65 10.24
N ASP A 409 24.13 6.64 11.44
CA ASP A 409 24.20 7.74 12.38
C ASP A 409 25.66 8.02 12.79
N PRO A 410 26.20 9.23 12.51
CA PRO A 410 27.57 9.60 12.90
C PRO A 410 27.79 9.75 14.42
N LEU A 411 26.72 9.79 15.22
CA LEU A 411 26.77 9.83 16.69
C LEU A 411 26.89 8.44 17.30
N VAL A 412 26.54 7.39 16.55
CA VAL A 412 26.66 5.99 16.96
C VAL A 412 28.01 5.45 16.56
N LYS A 413 28.65 4.70 17.45
CA LYS A 413 29.89 3.99 17.12
C LYS A 413 29.56 2.67 16.46
N GLN A 414 30.00 2.51 15.22
CA GLN A 414 30.05 1.20 14.57
C GLN A 414 31.02 0.24 15.25
N ILE A 415 30.86 -1.06 14.99
CA ILE A 415 31.60 -2.17 15.60
C ILE A 415 32.20 -2.99 14.47
N THR A 416 33.48 -2.76 14.22
CA THR A 416 34.17 -3.24 13.01
C THR A 416 35.40 -4.09 13.32
N GLY A 417 35.78 -4.17 14.58
CA GLY A 417 37.08 -4.75 14.93
C GLY A 417 38.28 -3.85 14.58
N LEU A 418 38.08 -2.60 14.12
CA LEU A 418 39.13 -1.76 13.53
C LEU A 418 39.23 -0.34 14.12
N ASN A 419 40.43 0.07 14.53
CA ASN A 419 40.73 1.46 14.89
C ASN A 419 40.77 2.37 13.64
N ALA A 420 40.80 3.70 13.85
CA ALA A 420 40.96 4.69 12.78
C ALA A 420 42.24 4.49 11.92
N ASP A 421 43.28 3.88 12.47
CA ASP A 421 44.52 3.52 11.75
C ASP A 421 44.49 2.12 11.11
N GLN A 422 43.35 1.43 11.20
CA GLN A 422 43.08 0.06 10.76
C GLN A 422 43.87 -1.04 11.49
N SER A 423 44.40 -0.74 12.67
CA SER A 423 44.82 -1.80 13.59
C SER A 423 43.60 -2.52 14.18
N PHE A 424 43.73 -3.83 14.42
CA PHE A 424 42.68 -4.62 15.07
C PHE A 424 42.43 -4.13 16.50
N ASN A 425 41.16 -3.94 16.84
CA ASN A 425 40.64 -3.62 18.16
C ASN A 425 39.31 -4.35 18.33
N PRO A 426 39.10 -5.12 19.42
CA PRO A 426 37.82 -5.77 19.69
C PRO A 426 36.58 -4.87 19.55
N ILE A 427 36.72 -3.56 19.75
CA ILE A 427 35.65 -2.56 19.67
C ILE A 427 36.14 -1.37 18.83
N GLY A 428 36.19 -1.55 17.52
CA GLY A 428 36.69 -0.55 16.57
C GLY A 428 35.59 0.14 15.77
N SER A 429 35.83 1.38 15.32
CA SER A 429 34.83 2.26 14.69
C SER A 429 35.18 2.70 13.27
N ALA A 430 36.13 2.04 12.59
CA ALA A 430 36.58 2.42 11.27
C ALA A 430 36.07 1.46 10.20
N ASP A 431 35.63 1.99 9.05
CA ASP A 431 35.11 1.15 7.97
C ASP A 431 36.15 0.10 7.53
N PRO A 432 35.75 -1.19 7.43
CA PRO A 432 36.60 -2.22 6.86
C PRO A 432 36.89 -1.93 5.38
N LYS A 433 37.96 -2.52 4.85
CA LYS A 433 38.41 -2.31 3.47
C LYS A 433 38.60 -3.64 2.76
N ASN A 434 38.41 -3.61 1.44
CA ASN A 434 38.71 -4.73 0.58
C ASN A 434 40.22 -5.03 0.65
N PRO A 435 40.62 -6.32 0.74
CA PRO A 435 42.02 -6.72 0.81
C PRO A 435 42.77 -6.41 -0.49
N ASP A 436 42.06 -6.40 -1.63
CA ASP A 436 42.62 -5.96 -2.91
C ASP A 436 42.55 -4.42 -3.03
N PRO A 437 43.69 -3.73 -3.15
CA PRO A 437 43.73 -2.27 -3.20
C PRO A 437 43.16 -1.67 -4.50
N VAL A 438 43.11 -2.43 -5.60
CA VAL A 438 42.46 -2.02 -6.85
C VAL A 438 40.95 -2.10 -6.69
N GLN A 439 40.45 -3.19 -6.10
CA GLN A 439 39.03 -3.32 -5.76
C GLN A 439 38.61 -2.21 -4.81
N GLN A 440 39.31 -2.00 -3.69
CA GLN A 440 38.99 -0.94 -2.71
C GLN A 440 38.96 0.47 -3.32
N ALA A 441 39.81 0.74 -4.32
CA ALA A 441 39.86 2.05 -4.99
C ALA A 441 38.71 2.28 -5.99
N GLN A 442 38.09 1.21 -6.50
CA GLN A 442 36.99 1.29 -7.48
C GLN A 442 35.62 1.04 -6.85
N VAL A 443 35.55 0.05 -5.95
CA VAL A 443 34.38 -0.38 -5.20
C VAL A 443 34.82 -0.52 -3.74
N PRO A 444 34.70 0.56 -2.94
CA PRO A 444 34.98 0.49 -1.51
C PRO A 444 34.11 -0.56 -0.84
N LYS A 445 34.68 -1.26 0.16
CA LYS A 445 33.96 -2.26 0.95
C LYS A 445 32.69 -1.68 1.61
N VAL A 446 32.86 -0.50 2.21
CA VAL A 446 31.75 0.32 2.75
C VAL A 446 31.67 1.62 1.95
N VAL A 447 30.46 1.97 1.51
CA VAL A 447 30.14 3.29 0.98
C VAL A 447 29.17 3.94 1.95
N ARG A 448 29.60 5.01 2.59
CA ARG A 448 28.82 5.76 3.57
C ARG A 448 28.67 7.22 3.14
N VAL A 449 27.44 7.69 3.07
CA VAL A 449 27.07 9.09 2.89
C VAL A 449 26.27 9.48 4.11
N ALA A 450 26.75 10.46 4.88
CA ALA A 450 26.08 10.89 6.10
C ALA A 450 24.68 11.48 5.79
N PRO A 451 23.74 11.39 6.76
CA PRO A 451 22.45 12.08 6.68
C PRO A 451 22.61 13.58 6.38
N GLY A 452 21.62 14.12 5.68
CA GLY A 452 21.51 15.51 5.24
C GLY A 452 21.13 16.48 6.35
N ALA A 453 20.71 17.68 5.96
CA ALA A 453 19.95 18.55 6.86
C ALA A 453 18.48 18.15 6.75
N ASP A 454 17.71 18.36 7.81
CA ASP A 454 16.24 18.36 7.76
C ASP A 454 15.75 19.38 6.71
N VAL A 455 15.32 18.91 5.52
CA VAL A 455 14.84 19.79 4.45
C VAL A 455 13.33 19.93 4.46
N ASP A 456 12.60 18.91 4.91
CA ASP A 456 11.13 18.86 4.90
C ASP A 456 10.48 19.37 6.20
N HIS A 457 11.30 19.69 7.21
CA HIS A 457 10.94 20.24 8.51
C HIS A 457 10.12 19.27 9.40
N ASP A 458 10.32 17.97 9.24
CA ASP A 458 9.74 16.94 10.13
C ASP A 458 10.46 16.85 11.50
N GLY A 459 11.61 17.51 11.64
CA GLY A 459 12.42 17.53 12.85
C GLY A 459 13.56 16.51 12.86
N GLN A 460 13.71 15.70 11.80
CA GLN A 460 14.74 14.70 11.59
C GLN A 460 15.62 15.07 10.39
N ALA A 461 16.84 14.56 10.35
CA ALA A 461 17.70 14.81 9.19
C ALA A 461 17.23 13.95 8.00
N ASP A 462 17.16 14.51 6.79
CA ASP A 462 16.99 13.69 5.59
C ASP A 462 18.03 12.54 5.60
N GLY A 463 17.62 11.30 5.32
CA GLY A 463 18.50 10.14 5.49
C GLY A 463 19.71 10.09 4.56
N GLY A 464 20.63 9.19 4.87
CA GLY A 464 21.91 8.96 4.23
C GLY A 464 21.94 7.71 3.33
N VAL A 465 23.16 7.24 3.05
CA VAL A 465 23.38 5.97 2.32
C VAL A 465 24.40 5.15 3.06
N LEU A 466 24.06 3.90 3.35
CA LEU A 466 24.98 2.88 3.82
C LEU A 466 24.93 1.67 2.91
N LYS A 467 26.06 1.40 2.25
CA LYS A 467 26.21 0.21 1.41
C LYS A 467 27.42 -0.60 1.86
N PHE A 468 27.21 -1.90 2.00
CA PHE A 468 28.26 -2.89 2.27
C PHE A 468 28.55 -3.75 1.02
N THR A 469 29.76 -4.31 0.97
CA THR A 469 30.20 -5.34 0.02
C THR A 469 31.30 -6.16 0.66
N GLY A 470 31.27 -7.50 0.62
CA GLY A 470 32.35 -8.31 1.16
C GLY A 470 32.07 -9.78 1.40
N GLY A 471 30.80 -10.23 1.46
CA GLY A 471 30.50 -11.63 1.77
C GLY A 471 30.46 -11.96 3.27
N GLU A 472 30.64 -10.98 4.14
CA GLU A 472 30.58 -11.14 5.60
C GLU A 472 29.17 -10.84 6.12
N HIS A 473 28.82 -11.42 7.27
CA HIS A 473 27.53 -11.20 7.92
C HIS A 473 27.53 -9.85 8.63
N VAL A 474 26.65 -8.92 8.26
CA VAL A 474 26.66 -7.57 8.81
C VAL A 474 25.31 -7.11 9.37
N VAL A 475 25.37 -6.19 10.33
CA VAL A 475 24.23 -5.36 10.72
C VAL A 475 24.42 -3.99 10.11
N LEU A 476 23.42 -3.49 9.39
CA LEU A 476 23.34 -2.14 8.85
C LEU A 476 22.26 -1.39 9.61
N GLY A 477 22.66 -0.40 10.41
CA GLY A 477 21.75 0.48 11.15
C GLY A 477 21.51 1.80 10.44
N GLY A 478 20.24 2.16 10.31
CA GLY A 478 19.72 3.40 9.77
C GLY A 478 19.69 4.55 10.79
N THR A 479 18.75 5.44 10.59
CA THR A 479 18.48 6.69 11.31
C THR A 479 16.99 7.00 11.21
N GLU A 480 16.52 8.01 11.93
CA GLU A 480 15.11 8.44 11.89
C GLU A 480 14.69 9.21 10.62
N GLY A 481 15.45 9.13 9.52
CA GLY A 481 15.10 9.82 8.29
C GLY A 481 15.42 8.99 7.05
N ASN A 482 14.78 9.35 5.93
CA ASN A 482 14.74 8.58 4.67
C ASN A 482 16.09 8.03 4.15
N ASP A 483 16.46 6.84 4.59
CA ASP A 483 17.75 6.20 4.43
C ASP A 483 17.80 5.26 3.21
N ARG A 484 19.02 4.93 2.80
CA ARG A 484 19.26 3.89 1.80
C ARG A 484 20.29 2.89 2.30
N LEU A 485 19.81 1.71 2.70
CA LEU A 485 20.64 0.61 3.20
C LEU A 485 20.74 -0.50 2.16
N VAL A 486 21.97 -0.93 1.86
CA VAL A 486 22.24 -1.97 0.86
C VAL A 486 23.29 -2.97 1.37
N GLY A 487 22.86 -4.21 1.60
CA GLY A 487 23.70 -5.37 1.94
C GLY A 487 24.42 -5.97 0.73
N ASP A 488 24.94 -7.19 0.85
CA ASP A 488 25.62 -7.85 -0.28
C ASP A 488 25.45 -9.38 -0.43
N ARG A 489 26.28 -10.18 0.23
CA ARG A 489 26.18 -11.64 0.27
C ARG A 489 26.51 -11.97 1.71
N GLY A 490 25.72 -12.83 2.32
CA GLY A 490 25.84 -13.09 3.74
C GLY A 490 24.49 -12.89 4.38
N ILE A 491 24.26 -13.61 5.47
CA ILE A 491 23.12 -13.43 6.38
C ILE A 491 23.28 -12.06 7.06
N ASP A 492 22.57 -11.07 6.54
CA ASP A 492 22.64 -9.67 6.93
C ASP A 492 21.40 -9.25 7.74
N THR A 493 21.54 -8.16 8.51
CA THR A 493 20.43 -7.50 9.19
C THR A 493 20.39 -6.04 8.80
N LEU A 494 19.24 -5.54 8.37
CA LEU A 494 19.00 -4.13 8.05
C LEU A 494 17.93 -3.58 8.98
N TRP A 495 18.22 -2.46 9.65
CA TRP A 495 17.28 -1.67 10.44
C TRP A 495 17.11 -0.30 9.77
N GLY A 496 15.93 0.00 9.22
CA GLY A 496 15.62 1.31 8.66
C GLY A 496 15.47 2.39 9.74
N ASP A 497 14.80 2.02 10.85
CA ASP A 497 14.40 2.87 11.98
C ASP A 497 13.19 3.74 11.66
N GLY A 498 13.39 4.98 11.21
CA GLY A 498 12.27 5.89 10.94
C GLY A 498 12.48 6.65 9.63
N GLY A 499 11.41 7.17 9.06
CA GLY A 499 11.44 7.77 7.73
C GLY A 499 11.13 6.75 6.63
N ASN A 500 11.07 7.23 5.39
CA ASN A 500 10.72 6.41 4.22
C ASN A 500 12.00 5.88 3.57
N ASP A 501 12.36 4.66 3.89
CA ASP A 501 13.64 4.07 3.59
C ASP A 501 13.62 3.23 2.31
N TYR A 502 14.82 3.02 1.77
CA TYR A 502 15.06 1.99 0.77
C TYR A 502 16.02 0.95 1.35
N LEU A 503 15.52 -0.27 1.51
CA LEU A 503 16.23 -1.39 2.10
C LEU A 503 16.42 -2.49 1.07
N ASN A 504 17.65 -3.00 0.97
CA ASN A 504 17.98 -4.07 0.02
C ASN A 504 19.09 -4.96 0.58
N ALA A 505 18.70 -6.14 1.10
CA ALA A 505 19.63 -7.04 1.77
C ALA A 505 20.50 -7.86 0.79
N GLN A 506 19.94 -8.20 -0.37
CA GLN A 506 20.56 -8.77 -1.58
C GLN A 506 20.51 -10.29 -1.69
N SER A 507 21.28 -11.01 -0.89
CA SER A 507 21.46 -12.43 -1.15
C SER A 507 21.82 -13.19 0.12
N GLU A 508 21.15 -14.32 0.28
CA GLU A 508 21.32 -15.35 1.32
C GLU A 508 20.10 -15.48 2.23
N SER A 509 20.15 -15.18 3.52
CA SER A 509 18.99 -15.33 4.40
C SER A 509 19.05 -14.19 5.38
N ASP A 510 18.26 -13.18 5.11
CA ASP A 510 18.41 -11.86 5.69
C ASP A 510 17.24 -11.53 6.63
N GLN A 511 17.49 -10.58 7.53
CA GLN A 511 16.49 -10.02 8.43
C GLN A 511 16.37 -8.53 8.14
N VAL A 512 15.20 -8.08 7.68
CA VAL A 512 14.96 -6.68 7.34
C VAL A 512 13.80 -6.13 8.15
N PHE A 513 14.04 -4.97 8.77
CA PHE A 513 13.09 -4.19 9.54
C PHE A 513 13.00 -2.82 8.89
N GLY A 514 11.83 -2.47 8.35
CA GLY A 514 11.52 -1.15 7.79
C GLY A 514 11.54 -0.10 8.90
N GLY A 515 10.55 -0.18 9.78
CA GLY A 515 10.40 0.69 10.93
C GLY A 515 9.20 1.61 10.76
N ASP A 516 9.30 2.86 11.22
CA ASP A 516 8.23 3.86 11.07
C ASP A 516 8.41 4.64 9.74
N GLY A 517 7.51 4.51 8.77
CA GLY A 517 7.52 5.29 7.52
C GLY A 517 7.08 4.47 6.30
N ASP A 518 6.90 5.11 5.13
CA ASP A 518 6.53 4.39 3.90
C ASP A 518 7.80 3.78 3.23
N ASP A 519 8.16 2.56 3.59
CA ASP A 519 9.42 1.92 3.20
C ASP A 519 9.34 1.18 1.87
N ILE A 520 10.50 1.03 1.22
CA ILE A 520 10.67 0.17 0.04
C ILE A 520 11.73 -0.89 0.35
N ILE A 521 11.26 -2.10 0.57
CA ILE A 521 12.07 -3.29 0.86
C ILE A 521 12.15 -4.15 -0.40
N VAL A 522 13.37 -4.37 -0.89
CA VAL A 522 13.61 -5.21 -2.07
C VAL A 522 14.67 -6.23 -1.77
N ASP A 523 14.27 -7.50 -1.70
CA ASP A 523 15.20 -8.61 -1.72
C ASP A 523 15.15 -9.35 -3.08
N PRO A 524 16.30 -9.56 -3.75
CA PRO A 524 16.34 -10.28 -5.01
C PRO A 524 16.60 -11.80 -4.92
N PHE A 525 17.01 -12.39 -3.80
CA PHE A 525 17.25 -13.82 -3.61
C PHE A 525 17.54 -14.21 -2.13
N GLY A 526 16.81 -15.17 -1.58
CA GLY A 526 17.13 -15.67 -0.25
C GLY A 526 15.96 -16.38 0.42
N ASP A 527 16.22 -17.00 1.58
CA ASP A 527 15.14 -17.43 2.48
C ASP A 527 15.04 -16.35 3.58
N ASP A 528 14.24 -15.32 3.36
CA ASP A 528 14.31 -14.06 4.10
C ASP A 528 13.10 -13.82 5.02
N PHE A 529 13.31 -12.98 6.03
CA PHE A 529 12.24 -12.39 6.82
C PHE A 529 12.22 -10.87 6.60
N LEU A 530 11.17 -10.39 5.95
CA LEU A 530 11.02 -8.98 5.58
C LEU A 530 9.83 -8.37 6.32
N ARG A 531 10.05 -7.24 7.00
CA ARG A 531 9.04 -6.55 7.81
C ARG A 531 8.96 -5.09 7.38
N GLY A 532 7.79 -4.63 6.94
CA GLY A 532 7.51 -3.22 6.68
C GLY A 532 7.44 -2.41 7.98
N ASP A 533 6.69 -2.96 8.96
CA ASP A 533 6.41 -2.35 10.27
C ASP A 533 5.28 -1.32 10.24
N GLU A 534 5.49 -0.02 10.48
CA GLU A 534 4.39 0.97 10.49
C GLU A 534 4.55 1.95 9.31
N GLY A 535 3.57 2.02 8.41
CA GLY A 535 3.62 2.90 7.25
C GLY A 535 2.95 2.24 6.04
N ASN A 536 2.99 2.90 4.87
CA ASN A 536 2.48 2.28 3.64
C ASN A 536 3.64 1.71 2.83
N ASP A 537 3.95 0.44 3.09
CA ASP A 537 5.20 -0.19 2.69
C ASP A 537 5.12 -0.90 1.34
N VAL A 538 6.27 -1.03 0.69
CA VAL A 538 6.43 -1.79 -0.55
C VAL A 538 7.46 -2.87 -0.32
N ILE A 539 7.01 -4.12 -0.27
CA ILE A 539 7.85 -5.30 -0.04
C ILE A 539 7.91 -6.15 -1.30
N SER A 540 9.11 -6.41 -1.79
CA SER A 540 9.36 -7.29 -2.94
C SER A 540 10.37 -8.36 -2.58
N ALA A 541 9.90 -9.60 -2.55
CA ALA A 541 10.71 -10.76 -2.23
C ALA A 541 11.14 -11.54 -3.49
N GLY A 542 12.40 -11.95 -3.50
CA GLY A 542 13.04 -12.67 -4.59
C GLY A 542 12.68 -14.16 -4.62
N PRO A 543 13.44 -14.99 -5.34
CA PRO A 543 13.33 -16.45 -5.23
C PRO A 543 13.87 -16.94 -3.88
N GLY A 544 13.27 -18.01 -3.35
CA GLY A 544 13.50 -18.61 -2.03
C GLY A 544 12.22 -18.67 -1.16
N LEU A 545 12.33 -19.21 0.05
CA LEU A 545 11.20 -19.36 0.98
C LEU A 545 11.18 -18.16 1.93
N ASP A 546 10.33 -17.18 1.63
CA ASP A 546 10.28 -15.92 2.36
C ASP A 546 9.03 -15.83 3.23
N ILE A 547 9.20 -15.21 4.39
CA ILE A 547 8.10 -14.83 5.29
C ILE A 547 8.03 -13.30 5.31
N LEU A 548 6.88 -12.77 4.90
CA LEU A 548 6.68 -11.34 4.64
C LEU A 548 5.61 -10.78 5.58
N PHE A 549 5.93 -9.67 6.24
CA PHE A 549 5.03 -8.93 7.11
C PHE A 549 4.89 -7.50 6.59
N GLY A 550 3.69 -7.07 6.20
CA GLY A 550 3.43 -5.67 5.88
C GLY A 550 3.49 -4.84 7.14
N GLY A 551 2.53 -5.04 8.04
CA GLY A 551 2.53 -4.46 9.38
C GLY A 551 1.32 -3.59 9.59
N GLY A 552 1.46 -2.28 9.72
CA GLY A 552 0.33 -1.36 9.87
C GLY A 552 0.36 -0.27 8.81
N GLY A 553 -0.72 -0.09 8.07
CA GLY A 553 -0.86 0.93 7.03
C GLY A 553 -1.56 0.35 5.81
N LYS A 554 -1.24 0.82 4.61
CA LYS A 554 -1.66 0.14 3.39
C LYS A 554 -0.40 -0.36 2.73
N ASP A 555 -0.24 -1.66 2.60
CA ASP A 555 1.00 -2.25 2.12
C ASP A 555 0.84 -2.82 0.73
N PHE A 556 1.93 -2.84 -0.02
CA PHE A 556 2.04 -3.59 -1.27
C PHE A 556 3.12 -4.65 -1.13
N ILE A 557 2.71 -5.91 -1.12
CA ILE A 557 3.59 -7.06 -0.95
C ILE A 557 3.61 -7.88 -2.23
N THR A 558 4.79 -8.26 -2.71
CA THR A 558 4.89 -9.09 -3.90
C THR A 558 5.96 -10.18 -3.86
N GLY A 559 5.54 -11.39 -4.25
CA GLY A 559 6.40 -12.55 -4.42
C GLY A 559 7.01 -12.69 -5.83
N SER A 560 7.76 -13.77 -6.02
CA SER A 560 8.39 -14.10 -7.30
C SER A 560 8.07 -15.52 -7.78
N THR A 561 8.99 -16.49 -7.69
CA THR A 561 8.86 -17.81 -8.31
C THR A 561 8.72 -18.97 -7.36
N ASP A 562 9.11 -18.79 -6.09
CA ASP A 562 9.08 -19.80 -5.04
C ASP A 562 8.04 -19.40 -3.98
N THR A 563 7.64 -20.36 -3.14
CA THR A 563 6.55 -20.20 -2.16
C THR A 563 6.81 -19.05 -1.20
N LYS A 564 5.77 -18.23 -0.99
CA LYS A 564 5.72 -17.16 0.00
C LYS A 564 4.68 -17.45 1.07
N GLU A 565 4.99 -17.01 2.27
CA GLU A 565 4.02 -16.85 3.35
C GLU A 565 3.90 -15.36 3.64
N VAL A 566 2.69 -14.82 3.50
CA VAL A 566 2.42 -13.37 3.61
C VAL A 566 1.39 -13.11 4.70
N PHE A 567 1.75 -12.21 5.61
CA PHE A 567 0.89 -11.57 6.60
C PHE A 567 0.83 -10.09 6.24
N ALA A 568 -0.24 -9.63 5.59
CA ALA A 568 -0.29 -8.24 5.12
C ALA A 568 -0.42 -7.26 6.28
N GLY A 569 -1.30 -7.52 7.25
CA GLY A 569 -1.31 -6.86 8.55
C GLY A 569 -2.56 -6.02 8.77
N ARG A 570 -2.40 -4.81 9.29
CA ARG A 570 -3.53 -3.90 9.59
C ARG A 570 -3.65 -2.84 8.51
N GLY A 571 -4.85 -2.68 7.98
CA GLY A 571 -5.25 -1.69 7.00
C GLY A 571 -5.56 -2.34 5.66
N ASP A 572 -5.81 -1.54 4.62
CA ASP A 572 -6.26 -2.07 3.33
C ASP A 572 -5.03 -2.41 2.47
N ASP A 573 -4.66 -3.68 2.40
CA ASP A 573 -3.41 -4.15 1.81
C ASP A 573 -3.58 -4.71 0.39
N PHE A 574 -2.47 -4.75 -0.34
CA PHE A 574 -2.41 -5.13 -1.75
C PHE A 574 -1.33 -6.20 -1.96
N VAL A 575 -1.74 -7.46 -2.02
CA VAL A 575 -0.82 -8.60 -2.12
C VAL A 575 -0.82 -9.16 -3.54
N LEU A 576 0.38 -9.37 -4.09
CA LEU A 576 0.61 -10.02 -5.39
C LEU A 576 1.56 -11.20 -5.24
N GLY A 577 1.00 -12.40 -5.17
CA GLY A 577 1.68 -13.69 -5.16
C GLY A 577 2.52 -13.96 -6.40
N GLY A 578 3.23 -15.09 -6.33
CA GLY A 578 4.21 -15.55 -7.28
C GLY A 578 3.69 -16.60 -8.26
N SER A 579 4.60 -17.45 -8.72
CA SER A 579 4.25 -18.60 -9.58
C SER A 579 4.29 -19.95 -8.88
N ALA A 580 4.68 -19.98 -7.60
CA ALA A 580 4.64 -21.17 -6.77
C ALA A 580 3.33 -21.20 -5.96
N ALA A 581 3.11 -22.29 -5.23
CA ALA A 581 1.99 -22.34 -4.28
C ALA A 581 2.28 -21.41 -3.11
N ASP A 582 1.46 -20.38 -2.92
CA ASP A 582 1.62 -19.38 -1.88
C ASP A 582 0.50 -19.45 -0.83
N ASN A 583 0.80 -19.01 0.40
CA ASN A 583 -0.17 -18.75 1.44
C ASN A 583 -0.23 -17.24 1.66
N LEU A 584 -1.34 -16.61 1.25
CA LEU A 584 -1.49 -15.16 1.26
C LEU A 584 -2.66 -14.78 2.17
N MET A 585 -2.36 -14.02 3.23
CA MET A 585 -3.36 -13.54 4.19
C MET A 585 -3.44 -12.01 4.13
N GLY A 586 -4.66 -11.48 3.96
CA GLY A 586 -4.91 -10.02 4.03
C GLY A 586 -4.88 -9.49 5.46
N ASN A 587 -5.36 -10.29 6.42
CA ASN A 587 -5.44 -9.95 7.84
C ASN A 587 -6.54 -8.92 8.15
N GLU A 588 -6.24 -7.73 8.67
CA GLU A 588 -7.30 -6.78 9.08
C GLU A 588 -7.46 -5.61 8.10
N GLY A 589 -8.53 -5.58 7.31
CA GLY A 589 -8.84 -4.43 6.46
C GLY A 589 -9.68 -4.84 5.27
N ASP A 590 -9.87 -3.95 4.30
CA ASP A 590 -10.42 -4.32 3.00
C ASP A 590 -9.26 -4.62 2.02
N ASP A 591 -8.91 -5.89 1.86
CA ASP A 591 -7.70 -6.32 1.16
C ASP A 591 -7.92 -6.68 -0.31
N TRP A 592 -6.86 -6.52 -1.11
CA TRP A 592 -6.80 -7.01 -2.48
C TRP A 592 -5.67 -8.02 -2.63
N ILE A 593 -6.01 -9.27 -2.91
CA ILE A 593 -5.05 -10.37 -2.96
C ILE A 593 -5.07 -11.03 -4.33
N GLU A 594 -3.90 -11.13 -4.98
CA GLU A 594 -3.70 -11.83 -6.25
C GLU A 594 -2.79 -13.05 -6.07
N GLY A 595 -3.30 -14.27 -6.26
CA GLY A 595 -2.54 -15.51 -6.04
C GLY A 595 -1.44 -15.77 -7.08
N GLY A 596 -1.76 -15.64 -8.37
CA GLY A 596 -0.79 -15.84 -9.45
C GLY A 596 -1.07 -17.10 -10.27
N GLU A 597 -0.01 -17.86 -10.58
CA GLU A 597 -0.13 -19.09 -11.39
C GLU A 597 0.02 -20.37 -10.54
N GLY A 598 0.17 -20.24 -9.22
CA GLY A 598 0.38 -21.31 -8.25
C GLY A 598 -0.86 -22.13 -7.92
N PHE A 599 -0.74 -23.06 -6.97
CA PHE A 599 -1.91 -23.53 -6.22
C PHE A 599 -1.91 -22.71 -4.94
N ASP A 600 -2.78 -21.71 -4.87
CA ASP A 600 -2.67 -20.67 -3.84
C ASP A 600 -3.78 -20.81 -2.82
N GLY A 601 -3.43 -20.57 -1.55
CA GLY A 601 -4.39 -20.35 -0.47
C GLY A 601 -4.52 -18.86 -0.23
N LEU A 602 -5.70 -18.29 -0.48
CA LEU A 602 -6.00 -16.89 -0.23
C LEU A 602 -6.97 -16.77 0.93
N SER A 603 -6.55 -16.13 2.00
CA SER A 603 -7.40 -15.81 3.16
C SER A 603 -7.64 -14.31 3.21
N GLY A 604 -8.90 -13.90 3.36
CA GLY A 604 -9.27 -12.52 3.65
C GLY A 604 -8.54 -12.04 4.90
N GLU A 605 -8.71 -12.76 6.00
CA GLU A 605 -8.20 -12.33 7.30
C GLU A 605 -7.06 -13.21 7.85
N ASN A 606 -7.23 -13.79 9.04
CA ASN A 606 -6.18 -14.44 9.83
C ASN A 606 -6.22 -15.98 9.74
N SER A 607 -7.00 -16.54 8.81
CA SER A 607 -7.25 -17.97 8.62
C SER A 607 -7.63 -18.67 9.93
N GLN A 608 -8.72 -18.20 10.53
CA GLN A 608 -9.26 -18.71 11.77
C GLN A 608 -9.90 -20.10 11.61
N LEU A 609 -9.23 -21.10 12.17
CA LEU A 609 -9.61 -22.53 12.14
C LEU A 609 -11.04 -22.83 12.58
N PHE A 610 -11.58 -22.09 13.55
CA PHE A 610 -12.93 -22.34 14.07
C PHE A 610 -14.03 -21.65 13.27
N PHE A 611 -13.66 -20.94 12.20
CA PHE A 611 -14.58 -20.31 11.29
C PHE A 611 -15.54 -19.39 12.05
N ASN A 612 -14.99 -18.47 12.83
CA ASN A 612 -15.76 -17.51 13.63
C ASN A 612 -14.94 -16.23 13.86
N SER A 613 -14.23 -15.80 12.83
CA SER A 613 -13.42 -14.58 12.86
C SER A 613 -14.28 -13.42 13.36
N THR A 614 -13.69 -12.58 14.21
CA THR A 614 -14.33 -11.34 14.68
C THR A 614 -13.77 -10.11 13.99
N ILE A 615 -12.79 -10.31 13.12
CA ILE A 615 -12.26 -9.30 12.21
C ILE A 615 -13.24 -9.27 11.05
N ILE A 616 -13.57 -8.07 10.58
CA ILE A 616 -14.47 -7.90 9.45
C ILE A 616 -13.65 -7.24 8.35
N GLY A 617 -13.17 -8.03 7.39
CA GLY A 617 -12.60 -7.56 6.13
C GLY A 617 -13.66 -7.52 5.04
N HIS A 618 -13.42 -6.90 3.89
CA HIS A 618 -14.35 -6.96 2.75
C HIS A 618 -13.55 -7.16 1.49
N ASP A 619 -13.05 -8.37 1.32
CA ASP A 619 -11.82 -8.59 0.58
C ASP A 619 -12.09 -8.90 -0.88
N VAL A 620 -11.06 -8.71 -1.69
CA VAL A 620 -11.07 -9.05 -3.10
C VAL A 620 -9.96 -10.06 -3.35
N LEU A 621 -10.38 -11.32 -3.52
CA LEU A 621 -9.49 -12.45 -3.66
C LEU A 621 -9.45 -12.92 -5.12
N ASN A 622 -8.27 -12.91 -5.72
CA ASN A 622 -8.07 -13.23 -7.12
C ASN A 622 -6.94 -14.23 -7.34
N GLY A 623 -7.27 -15.51 -7.36
CA GLY A 623 -6.38 -16.63 -7.67
C GLY A 623 -5.88 -16.67 -9.12
N GLN A 624 -6.39 -15.79 -9.99
CA GLN A 624 -6.01 -15.65 -11.38
C GLN A 624 -6.14 -16.94 -12.22
N GLY A 625 -5.03 -17.64 -12.47
CA GLY A 625 -4.86 -18.51 -13.64
C GLY A 625 -5.02 -20.00 -13.38
N ASN A 626 -5.02 -20.45 -12.13
CA ASN A 626 -4.88 -21.85 -11.75
C ASN A 626 -5.85 -22.23 -10.62
N ASP A 627 -5.71 -23.43 -10.05
CA ASP A 627 -6.52 -23.91 -8.93
C ASP A 627 -6.24 -23.07 -7.67
N THR A 628 -7.27 -22.56 -6.99
CA THR A 628 -7.15 -21.71 -5.80
C THR A 628 -8.14 -22.15 -4.72
N ASP A 629 -7.67 -22.16 -3.47
CA ASP A 629 -8.50 -22.29 -2.27
C ASP A 629 -8.72 -20.88 -1.70
N TYR A 630 -9.95 -20.37 -1.80
CA TYR A 630 -10.38 -19.11 -1.22
C TYR A 630 -11.03 -19.32 0.14
N ASP A 631 -10.66 -18.48 1.10
CA ASP A 631 -11.22 -18.40 2.45
C ASP A 631 -11.55 -16.93 2.75
N GLY A 632 -12.79 -16.50 2.49
CA GLY A 632 -13.25 -15.13 2.73
C GLY A 632 -13.44 -14.79 4.21
N GLU A 633 -13.66 -15.81 5.03
CA GLU A 633 -13.97 -15.73 6.45
C GLU A 633 -15.11 -14.79 6.89
N ALA A 634 -14.86 -13.50 7.10
CA ALA A 634 -15.82 -12.60 7.74
C ALA A 634 -15.93 -11.26 7.02
N GLY A 635 -16.96 -11.14 6.20
CA GLY A 635 -17.34 -9.91 5.55
C GLY A 635 -18.09 -10.14 4.27
N ASP A 636 -18.14 -9.11 3.42
CA ASP A 636 -18.77 -9.24 2.12
C ASP A 636 -17.65 -9.34 1.07
N ASP A 637 -17.22 -10.56 0.77
CA ASP A 637 -16.02 -10.81 -0.02
C ASP A 637 -16.32 -11.04 -1.50
N ILE A 638 -15.29 -10.86 -2.33
CA ILE A 638 -15.38 -11.06 -3.78
C ILE A 638 -14.24 -11.97 -4.25
N MET A 639 -14.60 -13.19 -4.63
CA MET A 639 -13.70 -14.21 -5.16
C MET A 639 -13.76 -14.25 -6.70
N PHE A 640 -12.61 -14.18 -7.35
CA PHE A 640 -12.52 -14.27 -8.81
C PHE A 640 -12.43 -15.72 -9.28
N GLU A 641 -13.31 -16.08 -10.20
CA GLU A 641 -13.27 -17.38 -10.85
C GLU A 641 -12.28 -17.38 -12.02
N GLY A 642 -11.73 -18.56 -12.30
CA GLY A 642 -10.68 -18.72 -13.30
C GLY A 642 -10.73 -20.06 -14.03
N PRO A 643 -9.78 -20.32 -14.94
CA PRO A 643 -9.75 -21.56 -15.72
C PRO A 643 -9.31 -22.80 -14.92
N GLY A 644 -8.72 -22.63 -13.73
CA GLY A 644 -8.45 -23.70 -12.76
C GLY A 644 -9.71 -24.21 -12.08
N ILE A 645 -9.55 -25.09 -11.09
CA ILE A 645 -10.62 -25.55 -10.21
C ILE A 645 -10.60 -24.68 -8.96
N GLN A 646 -11.67 -23.92 -8.75
CA GLN A 646 -11.77 -23.04 -7.59
C GLN A 646 -12.54 -23.69 -6.44
N ARG A 647 -12.08 -23.45 -5.22
CA ARG A 647 -12.79 -23.77 -3.99
C ARG A 647 -13.09 -22.46 -3.27
N ASN A 648 -14.34 -22.06 -3.30
CA ASN A 648 -14.83 -20.84 -2.68
C ASN A 648 -15.46 -21.15 -1.32
N ASN A 649 -14.96 -20.51 -0.27
CA ASN A 649 -15.51 -20.55 1.09
C ASN A 649 -15.74 -19.11 1.55
N GLY A 650 -16.96 -18.58 1.45
CA GLY A 650 -17.27 -17.19 1.80
C GLY A 650 -17.49 -16.97 3.31
N MET A 651 -18.15 -17.93 3.96
CA MET A 651 -18.43 -17.95 5.41
C MET A 651 -19.41 -16.87 5.91
N ASP A 652 -18.97 -15.86 6.68
CA ASP A 652 -19.81 -14.91 7.41
C ASP A 652 -19.94 -13.57 6.67
N GLY A 653 -21.07 -13.37 6.00
CA GLY A 653 -21.42 -12.13 5.30
C GLY A 653 -21.91 -12.44 3.88
N PHE A 654 -22.07 -11.44 3.03
CA PHE A 654 -22.64 -11.63 1.69
C PHE A 654 -21.54 -11.71 0.62
N ASP A 655 -21.25 -12.93 0.17
CA ASP A 655 -20.07 -13.22 -0.63
C ASP A 655 -20.40 -13.41 -2.12
N TRP A 656 -19.43 -13.04 -2.96
CA TRP A 656 -19.54 -13.09 -4.40
C TRP A 656 -18.49 -14.00 -5.04
N ALA A 657 -18.93 -14.79 -6.02
CA ALA A 657 -18.08 -15.40 -7.03
C ALA A 657 -18.25 -14.66 -8.37
N ILE A 658 -17.17 -14.19 -8.99
CA ILE A 658 -17.22 -13.39 -10.24
C ILE A 658 -16.30 -13.91 -11.34
N HIS A 659 -16.76 -13.93 -12.59
CA HIS A 659 -15.99 -14.40 -13.76
C HIS A 659 -15.29 -13.26 -14.54
N LYS A 660 -15.06 -12.12 -13.90
CA LYS A 660 -14.35 -11.00 -14.52
C LYS A 660 -12.95 -11.45 -14.94
N ASP A 661 -12.56 -11.11 -16.17
CA ASP A 661 -11.28 -11.49 -16.78
C ASP A 661 -11.09 -13.00 -17.07
N ASP A 662 -12.11 -13.85 -16.84
CA ASP A 662 -12.08 -15.27 -17.23
C ASP A 662 -11.98 -15.42 -18.77
N LYS A 663 -11.09 -16.31 -19.20
CA LYS A 663 -10.86 -16.64 -20.62
C LYS A 663 -11.92 -17.58 -21.18
N ASN A 664 -12.68 -18.27 -20.34
CA ASN A 664 -13.79 -19.15 -20.73
C ASN A 664 -15.15 -18.50 -20.43
N ALA A 665 -16.23 -19.10 -20.94
CA ALA A 665 -17.57 -18.73 -20.50
C ALA A 665 -17.84 -19.41 -19.16
N ALA A 666 -18.45 -18.68 -18.23
CA ALA A 666 -18.77 -19.17 -16.90
C ALA A 666 -19.69 -20.39 -17.00
N ASN A 667 -19.47 -21.36 -16.12
CA ASN A 667 -20.37 -22.49 -15.95
C ASN A 667 -20.31 -22.91 -14.48
N SER A 668 -20.96 -22.10 -13.65
CA SER A 668 -20.90 -22.16 -12.20
C SER A 668 -22.24 -22.58 -11.62
N ASP A 669 -22.16 -23.40 -10.58
CA ASP A 669 -23.31 -23.99 -9.90
C ASP A 669 -23.03 -23.93 -8.39
N LEU A 670 -23.66 -22.96 -7.72
CA LEU A 670 -23.52 -22.75 -6.27
C LEU A 670 -23.99 -23.98 -5.46
N GLY A 671 -24.70 -24.93 -6.07
CA GLY A 671 -25.06 -26.20 -5.46
C GLY A 671 -23.95 -27.26 -5.45
N ILE A 672 -22.78 -27.02 -6.04
CA ILE A 672 -21.64 -27.95 -6.02
C ILE A 672 -20.81 -27.71 -4.76
N THR A 673 -20.86 -28.67 -3.85
CA THR A 673 -20.20 -28.54 -2.54
C THR A 673 -18.71 -28.95 -2.59
N PRO A 674 -17.88 -28.48 -1.63
CA PRO A 674 -16.45 -28.78 -1.60
C PRO A 674 -16.08 -30.28 -1.62
N PHE A 675 -16.97 -31.14 -1.10
CA PHE A 675 -16.73 -32.59 -0.98
C PHE A 675 -17.50 -33.45 -2.00
N ASP A 676 -18.02 -32.86 -3.07
CA ASP A 676 -18.73 -33.62 -4.10
C ASP A 676 -17.77 -34.52 -4.90
N THR A 677 -17.93 -35.83 -4.73
CA THR A 677 -17.06 -36.84 -5.37
C THR A 677 -17.63 -37.40 -6.67
N ARG A 678 -18.73 -36.85 -7.18
CA ARG A 678 -19.33 -37.31 -8.45
C ARG A 678 -18.32 -37.06 -9.59
N PRO A 679 -17.94 -38.08 -10.38
CA PRO A 679 -16.91 -37.93 -11.42
C PRO A 679 -17.16 -36.83 -12.46
N ALA A 680 -18.42 -36.44 -12.67
CA ALA A 680 -18.79 -35.38 -13.59
C ALA A 680 -18.51 -33.97 -13.05
N LEU A 681 -18.30 -33.82 -11.74
CA LEU A 681 -18.16 -32.54 -11.04
C LEU A 681 -16.78 -32.33 -10.42
N ILE A 682 -15.88 -33.32 -10.48
CA ILE A 682 -14.54 -33.24 -9.86
C ILE A 682 -13.72 -32.05 -10.39
N LEU A 683 -13.92 -31.70 -11.67
CA LEU A 683 -13.25 -30.59 -12.37
C LEU A 683 -14.15 -29.35 -12.48
N ARG A 684 -15.06 -29.16 -11.52
CA ARG A 684 -15.93 -27.98 -11.41
C ARG A 684 -15.57 -27.24 -10.14
N ASP A 685 -15.77 -25.93 -10.21
CA ASP A 685 -15.65 -25.01 -9.09
C ASP A 685 -16.67 -25.39 -8.02
N ARG A 686 -16.31 -25.11 -6.77
CA ARG A 686 -17.05 -25.55 -5.58
C ARG A 686 -17.30 -24.35 -4.69
N PHE A 687 -18.46 -24.33 -4.07
CA PHE A 687 -18.94 -23.19 -3.30
C PHE A 687 -19.46 -23.65 -1.94
N ASP A 688 -19.17 -22.88 -0.91
CA ASP A 688 -19.69 -22.99 0.46
C ASP A 688 -19.91 -21.58 1.00
N SER A 689 -21.10 -21.28 1.52
CA SER A 689 -21.52 -19.91 1.91
C SER A 689 -21.17 -18.84 0.86
N VAL A 690 -21.77 -18.92 -0.34
CA VAL A 690 -21.64 -17.89 -1.39
C VAL A 690 -23.01 -17.60 -1.97
N GLU A 691 -23.43 -16.34 -1.97
CA GLU A 691 -24.81 -15.93 -2.28
C GLU A 691 -24.93 -15.04 -3.52
N GLY A 692 -23.82 -14.46 -3.98
CA GLY A 692 -23.72 -13.69 -5.21
C GLY A 692 -22.94 -14.44 -6.29
N LEU A 693 -23.45 -14.48 -7.52
CA LEU A 693 -22.74 -15.03 -8.67
C LEU A 693 -22.84 -14.09 -9.88
N SER A 694 -21.68 -13.69 -10.40
CA SER A 694 -21.60 -12.80 -11.58
C SER A 694 -20.81 -13.45 -12.71
N GLY A 695 -21.42 -13.53 -13.89
CA GLY A 695 -20.74 -13.74 -15.17
C GLY A 695 -20.01 -12.48 -15.62
N TRP A 696 -19.66 -12.40 -16.91
CA TRP A 696 -18.91 -11.27 -17.45
C TRP A 696 -19.26 -10.86 -18.88
N ASN A 697 -18.68 -11.51 -19.89
CA ASN A 697 -18.75 -11.03 -21.28
C ASN A 697 -18.86 -12.14 -22.33
N LYS A 698 -19.31 -13.32 -21.91
CA LYS A 698 -19.57 -14.46 -22.79
C LYS A 698 -20.93 -15.05 -22.47
N ASN A 699 -21.31 -16.06 -23.24
CA ASN A 699 -22.54 -16.81 -23.02
C ASN A 699 -22.38 -17.74 -21.81
N ASP A 700 -22.68 -17.19 -20.66
CA ASP A 700 -22.43 -17.76 -19.35
C ASP A 700 -23.58 -18.67 -18.91
N THR A 701 -23.28 -19.66 -18.08
CA THR A 701 -24.26 -20.55 -17.46
C THR A 701 -24.13 -20.44 -15.95
N LEU A 702 -25.10 -19.79 -15.31
CA LEU A 702 -25.07 -19.47 -13.89
C LEU A 702 -26.22 -20.20 -13.21
N THR A 703 -25.90 -21.02 -12.20
CA THR A 703 -26.88 -21.83 -11.47
C THR A 703 -26.77 -21.55 -9.97
N GLY A 704 -27.85 -21.04 -9.38
CA GLY A 704 -28.04 -20.86 -7.95
C GLY A 704 -28.20 -22.18 -7.21
N ALA A 705 -28.22 -22.14 -5.87
CA ALA A 705 -28.08 -23.34 -5.07
C ALA A 705 -29.35 -24.18 -5.07
N SER A 706 -29.24 -25.48 -5.37
CA SER A 706 -30.36 -26.42 -5.21
C SER A 706 -30.69 -26.77 -3.75
N LYS A 707 -29.83 -26.33 -2.83
CA LYS A 707 -29.98 -26.32 -1.38
C LYS A 707 -28.98 -25.31 -0.85
N LEU A 708 -29.44 -24.21 -0.27
CA LEU A 708 -28.54 -23.24 0.35
C LEU A 708 -27.75 -23.91 1.48
N ILE A 709 -26.43 -23.78 1.44
CA ILE A 709 -25.51 -24.20 2.49
C ILE A 709 -25.00 -22.92 3.13
N LEU A 710 -25.79 -22.43 4.08
CA LEU A 710 -25.30 -21.48 5.06
C LEU A 710 -24.59 -22.28 6.14
N GLY A 711 -23.37 -21.87 6.51
CA GLY A 711 -22.75 -22.43 7.70
C GLY A 711 -23.64 -22.20 8.94
N GLU A 712 -23.68 -23.19 9.84
CA GLU A 712 -24.48 -23.06 11.05
C GLU A 712 -23.90 -21.90 11.90
N ASN A 713 -24.69 -20.84 12.09
CA ASN A 713 -24.37 -19.62 12.87
C ASN A 713 -23.63 -18.48 12.14
N PHE A 714 -23.56 -18.50 10.81
CA PHE A 714 -23.16 -17.32 10.02
C PHE A 714 -24.34 -16.41 9.68
N ASP A 715 -24.05 -15.13 9.49
CA ASP A 715 -24.92 -14.02 9.18
C ASP A 715 -24.69 -13.50 7.75
N ASN A 716 -25.18 -14.26 6.77
CA ASN A 716 -24.93 -13.99 5.35
C ASN A 716 -25.89 -12.92 4.77
N ARG A 717 -26.43 -12.05 5.63
CA ARG A 717 -27.44 -11.06 5.24
C ARG A 717 -26.77 -9.84 4.64
N LEU A 718 -27.14 -9.49 3.41
CA LEU A 718 -26.69 -8.26 2.79
C LEU A 718 -27.35 -7.05 3.47
N THR A 719 -26.52 -6.29 4.19
CA THR A 719 -26.91 -5.07 4.89
C THR A 719 -26.94 -3.86 3.96
N GLN A 720 -27.49 -2.75 4.45
CA GLN A 720 -27.45 -1.49 3.72
C GLN A 720 -26.03 -0.97 3.50
N ALA A 721 -25.11 -1.19 4.45
CA ALA A 721 -23.70 -0.89 4.28
C ALA A 721 -23.10 -1.68 3.12
N GLY A 722 -23.39 -2.99 3.02
CA GLY A 722 -22.94 -3.80 1.89
C GLY A 722 -23.49 -3.34 0.55
N VAL A 723 -24.77 -2.94 0.51
CA VAL A 723 -25.38 -2.33 -0.68
C VAL A 723 -24.75 -1.00 -1.08
N ASP A 724 -24.29 -0.21 -0.12
CA ASP A 724 -23.64 1.08 -0.36
C ASP A 724 -22.15 0.96 -0.68
N ARG A 725 -21.51 -0.17 -0.35
CA ARG A 725 -20.11 -0.47 -0.73
C ARG A 725 -19.95 -0.72 -2.23
N ILE A 726 -21.01 -1.21 -2.90
CA ILE A 726 -21.02 -1.53 -4.33
C ILE A 726 -21.85 -0.50 -5.08
N ASP A 727 -21.18 0.37 -5.85
CA ASP A 727 -21.83 1.40 -6.65
C ASP A 727 -22.83 0.77 -7.63
N GLY A 728 -24.11 1.17 -7.55
CA GLY A 728 -25.18 0.68 -8.43
C GLY A 728 -25.97 -0.52 -7.88
N LEU A 729 -25.49 -1.24 -6.87
CA LEU A 729 -26.19 -2.41 -6.29
C LEU A 729 -27.56 -2.03 -5.71
N ARG A 730 -27.65 -0.87 -5.04
CA ARG A 730 -28.93 -0.31 -4.58
C ARG A 730 -29.98 -0.20 -5.67
N THR A 731 -29.57 0.24 -6.87
CA THR A 731 -30.47 0.42 -8.03
C THR A 731 -30.87 -0.92 -8.62
N LEU A 732 -29.94 -1.87 -8.68
CA LEU A 732 -30.21 -3.25 -9.09
C LEU A 732 -31.26 -3.90 -8.18
N LEU A 733 -31.11 -3.75 -6.87
CA LEU A 733 -32.00 -4.32 -5.86
C LEU A 733 -33.34 -3.59 -5.71
N ASN A 734 -33.45 -2.36 -6.23
CA ASN A 734 -34.54 -1.44 -5.92
C ASN A 734 -34.72 -1.27 -4.39
N ALA A 735 -33.58 -1.22 -3.68
CA ALA A 735 -33.54 -1.17 -2.23
C ALA A 735 -33.85 0.23 -1.68
N PRO A 736 -34.62 0.35 -0.59
CA PRO A 736 -34.85 1.64 0.08
C PRO A 736 -33.55 2.17 0.69
N VAL A 737 -33.52 3.46 1.03
CA VAL A 737 -32.43 4.03 1.86
C VAL A 737 -32.73 3.76 3.33
N GLY A 738 -31.88 2.93 3.95
CA GLY A 738 -31.91 2.58 5.38
C GLY A 738 -30.69 3.08 6.16
N GLY A 739 -30.60 2.69 7.43
CA GLY A 739 -29.37 2.76 8.22
C GLY A 739 -28.42 1.60 7.86
N PRO A 740 -27.12 1.70 8.17
CA PRO A 740 -26.09 0.78 7.69
C PRO A 740 -26.36 -0.70 8.02
N ASP A 741 -26.90 -1.00 9.21
CA ASP A 741 -27.16 -2.37 9.67
C ASP A 741 -28.53 -2.92 9.24
N ASP A 742 -29.33 -2.15 8.49
CA ASP A 742 -30.63 -2.61 8.02
C ASP A 742 -30.44 -3.71 6.97
N VAL A 743 -31.05 -4.87 7.19
CA VAL A 743 -31.02 -5.99 6.22
C VAL A 743 -31.80 -5.60 4.97
N VAL A 744 -31.15 -5.65 3.81
CA VAL A 744 -31.75 -5.36 2.51
C VAL A 744 -32.12 -6.64 1.79
N PHE A 745 -31.28 -7.66 1.87
CA PHE A 745 -31.48 -8.95 1.22
C PHE A 745 -31.02 -10.06 2.17
N ASP A 746 -31.85 -11.10 2.33
CA ASP A 746 -31.63 -12.17 3.32
C ASP A 746 -31.62 -13.52 2.60
N PRO A 747 -30.43 -14.11 2.37
CA PRO A 747 -30.31 -15.43 1.75
C PRO A 747 -30.95 -16.55 2.58
N ALA A 748 -31.00 -16.41 3.90
CA ALA A 748 -31.60 -17.41 4.80
C ALA A 748 -33.13 -17.47 4.65
N ASP A 749 -33.77 -16.44 4.09
CA ASP A 749 -35.19 -16.48 3.75
C ASP A 749 -35.37 -17.24 2.44
N ALA A 750 -35.69 -18.53 2.51
CA ALA A 750 -36.03 -19.39 1.37
C ALA A 750 -34.93 -19.71 0.34
N GLY A 751 -33.71 -19.19 0.49
CA GLY A 751 -32.57 -19.49 -0.39
C GLY A 751 -32.29 -18.40 -1.43
N ASN A 752 -32.45 -17.12 -1.08
CA ASN A 752 -32.38 -16.02 -2.04
C ASN A 752 -30.94 -15.75 -2.50
N GLU A 753 -30.73 -15.61 -3.79
CA GLU A 753 -29.42 -15.36 -4.41
C GLU A 753 -29.46 -14.17 -5.38
N ILE A 754 -28.28 -13.58 -5.67
CA ILE A 754 -28.13 -12.54 -6.70
C ILE A 754 -27.30 -13.09 -7.86
N LEU A 755 -27.91 -13.21 -9.05
CA LEU A 755 -27.31 -13.80 -10.24
C LEU A 755 -27.24 -12.79 -11.39
N LEU A 756 -26.03 -12.48 -11.85
CA LEU A 756 -25.75 -11.44 -12.85
C LEU A 756 -25.08 -12.05 -14.09
N GLY A 757 -25.69 -11.96 -15.27
CA GLY A 757 -25.20 -12.57 -16.52
C GLY A 757 -23.99 -11.86 -17.10
N GLY A 758 -24.16 -10.62 -17.56
CA GLY A 758 -23.10 -9.77 -18.07
C GLY A 758 -23.35 -9.34 -19.51
N ALA A 759 -22.39 -9.51 -20.41
CA ALA A 759 -22.66 -9.44 -21.85
C ALA A 759 -22.64 -10.85 -22.43
N GLY A 760 -23.59 -11.18 -23.30
CA GLY A 760 -23.66 -12.51 -23.89
C GLY A 760 -25.09 -12.98 -23.97
N SER A 761 -25.29 -14.21 -24.43
CA SER A 761 -26.59 -14.88 -24.31
C SER A 761 -26.51 -15.90 -23.18
N ASP A 762 -26.97 -15.50 -22.01
CA ASP A 762 -26.73 -16.21 -20.77
C ASP A 762 -27.88 -17.16 -20.43
N VAL A 763 -27.54 -18.20 -19.68
CA VAL A 763 -28.51 -19.17 -19.15
C VAL A 763 -28.41 -19.14 -17.64
N ILE A 764 -29.41 -18.52 -17.01
CA ILE A 764 -29.40 -18.26 -15.56
C ILE A 764 -30.52 -19.05 -14.90
N ARG A 765 -30.23 -19.68 -13.77
CA ARG A 765 -31.17 -20.55 -13.05
C ARG A 765 -31.04 -20.33 -11.54
N GLY A 766 -32.10 -19.83 -10.90
CA GLY A 766 -32.18 -19.66 -9.44
C GLY A 766 -32.25 -20.98 -8.65
N ASN A 767 -33.24 -21.81 -8.96
CA ASN A 767 -33.62 -23.08 -8.31
C ASN A 767 -34.38 -22.96 -6.97
N LEU A 768 -34.02 -22.03 -6.09
CA LEU A 768 -34.63 -21.84 -4.76
C LEU A 768 -34.83 -20.34 -4.51
N GLY A 769 -35.53 -19.99 -3.42
CA GLY A 769 -35.61 -18.60 -2.99
C GLY A 769 -36.38 -17.64 -3.90
N ASP A 770 -36.34 -16.38 -3.49
CA ASP A 770 -36.81 -15.19 -4.17
C ASP A 770 -35.57 -14.46 -4.75
N ASP A 771 -35.12 -14.89 -5.92
CA ASP A 771 -33.83 -14.47 -6.47
C ASP A 771 -33.88 -13.12 -7.20
N VAL A 772 -32.74 -12.46 -7.30
CA VAL A 772 -32.53 -11.30 -8.17
C VAL A 772 -31.69 -11.72 -9.35
N ILE A 773 -32.29 -11.69 -10.55
CA ILE A 773 -31.66 -12.13 -11.79
C ILE A 773 -31.58 -10.95 -12.77
N ASP A 774 -30.39 -10.65 -13.26
CA ASP A 774 -30.18 -9.67 -14.34
C ASP A 774 -29.31 -10.28 -15.44
N GLY A 775 -29.79 -10.29 -16.69
CA GLY A 775 -29.03 -10.86 -17.82
C GLY A 775 -27.89 -9.96 -18.31
N ASP A 776 -28.04 -8.63 -18.22
CA ASP A 776 -27.11 -7.68 -18.87
C ASP A 776 -26.17 -6.95 -17.86
N ALA A 777 -26.34 -7.22 -16.56
CA ALA A 777 -25.54 -6.63 -15.49
C ALA A 777 -24.43 -7.60 -15.03
N TRP A 778 -23.33 -7.05 -14.51
CA TRP A 778 -22.27 -7.82 -13.87
C TRP A 778 -21.54 -6.97 -12.82
N LEU A 779 -20.88 -7.64 -11.86
CA LEU A 779 -20.08 -7.00 -10.82
C LEU A 779 -18.65 -6.76 -11.31
N ASN A 780 -18.26 -5.49 -11.43
CA ASN A 780 -16.92 -5.07 -11.79
C ASN A 780 -16.14 -4.63 -10.56
N VAL A 781 -14.91 -5.13 -10.43
CA VAL A 781 -13.95 -4.70 -9.40
C VAL A 781 -12.61 -4.33 -10.02
N ARG A 782 -12.02 -3.23 -9.55
CA ARG A 782 -10.75 -2.68 -10.03
C ARG A 782 -10.04 -1.87 -8.96
N ILE A 783 -8.75 -1.67 -9.14
CA ILE A 783 -7.93 -0.80 -8.29
C ILE A 783 -7.90 0.60 -8.93
N ALA A 784 -8.27 1.63 -8.16
CA ALA A 784 -8.07 3.02 -8.52
C ALA A 784 -6.80 3.57 -7.88
N VAL A 785 -6.04 4.36 -8.64
CA VAL A 785 -4.87 5.10 -8.14
C VAL A 785 -5.26 6.57 -8.02
N HIS A 786 -5.26 7.10 -6.82
CA HIS A 786 -5.65 8.47 -6.49
C HIS A 786 -4.47 9.44 -6.49
N GLU A 787 -4.78 10.74 -6.53
CA GLU A 787 -3.78 11.82 -6.54
C GLU A 787 -3.01 11.93 -5.21
N ASN A 788 -3.68 11.73 -4.07
CA ASN A 788 -3.12 11.89 -2.75
C ASN A 788 -2.78 10.54 -2.10
N LYS A 789 -1.76 10.52 -1.23
CA LYS A 789 -1.29 9.34 -0.47
C LYS A 789 -2.28 8.79 0.57
N ASP A 790 -3.39 9.47 0.80
CA ASP A 790 -4.44 9.05 1.75
C ASP A 790 -5.65 8.42 1.02
N GLY A 791 -5.49 8.03 -0.25
CA GLY A 791 -6.55 7.48 -1.09
C GLY A 791 -7.57 8.52 -1.56
N THR A 792 -7.33 9.82 -1.34
CA THR A 792 -8.27 10.89 -1.72
C THR A 792 -7.86 11.65 -2.98
N GLY A 793 -8.74 12.52 -3.46
CA GLY A 793 -8.52 13.32 -4.67
C GLY A 793 -8.99 12.60 -5.93
N ASN A 794 -8.59 13.11 -7.10
CA ASN A 794 -9.05 12.57 -8.38
C ASN A 794 -8.41 11.21 -8.66
N ILE A 795 -9.15 10.30 -9.28
CA ILE A 795 -8.60 9.06 -9.84
C ILE A 795 -7.69 9.43 -11.01
N LEU A 796 -6.40 9.12 -10.89
CA LEU A 796 -5.40 9.32 -11.94
C LEU A 796 -5.49 8.24 -13.02
N LYS A 797 -5.72 7.00 -12.59
CA LYS A 797 -5.89 5.82 -13.45
C LYS A 797 -6.57 4.69 -12.69
N SER A 798 -7.00 3.66 -13.42
CA SER A 798 -7.48 2.42 -12.84
C SER A 798 -6.88 1.22 -13.55
N VAL A 799 -6.67 0.14 -12.80
CA VAL A 799 -6.09 -1.11 -13.27
C VAL A 799 -6.88 -2.31 -12.74
N ASN A 800 -6.81 -3.42 -13.48
CA ASN A 800 -7.48 -4.67 -13.11
C ASN A 800 -6.57 -5.63 -12.34
N SER A 801 -5.28 -5.34 -12.26
CA SER A 801 -4.30 -6.17 -11.56
C SER A 801 -3.11 -5.31 -11.10
N LEU A 802 -2.56 -5.66 -9.94
CA LEU A 802 -1.35 -5.09 -9.36
C LEU A 802 -0.14 -5.19 -10.29
N ASN A 803 -0.09 -6.22 -11.16
CA ASN A 803 0.97 -6.34 -12.17
C ASN A 803 1.11 -5.11 -13.07
N ALA A 804 0.03 -4.37 -13.32
CA ALA A 804 0.05 -3.17 -14.16
C ALA A 804 0.74 -1.97 -13.50
N ILE A 805 0.84 -1.96 -12.16
CA ILE A 805 1.40 -0.85 -11.37
C ILE A 805 2.58 -1.25 -10.46
N LYS A 806 2.92 -2.55 -10.36
CA LYS A 806 4.05 -3.08 -9.58
C LYS A 806 5.34 -2.28 -9.79
N GLY A 807 5.70 -1.98 -11.05
CA GLY A 807 6.92 -1.22 -11.34
C GLY A 807 6.90 0.23 -10.84
N GLU A 808 5.73 0.84 -10.69
CA GLU A 808 5.58 2.20 -10.16
C GLU A 808 5.68 2.21 -8.63
N LEU A 809 5.06 1.24 -7.96
CA LEU A 809 5.16 1.01 -6.51
C LEU A 809 6.62 0.76 -6.11
N LEU A 810 7.31 -0.19 -6.76
CA LEU A 810 8.73 -0.50 -6.49
C LEU A 810 9.70 0.66 -6.75
N SER A 811 9.27 1.68 -7.48
CA SER A 811 10.07 2.87 -7.75
C SER A 811 9.73 4.06 -6.84
N GLY A 812 8.68 3.93 -6.01
CA GLY A 812 8.10 5.04 -5.25
C GLY A 812 7.40 6.09 -6.10
N THR A 813 7.10 5.80 -7.38
CA THR A 813 6.34 6.73 -8.25
C THR A 813 4.91 6.89 -7.77
N ILE A 814 4.35 5.81 -7.22
CA ILE A 814 3.09 5.81 -6.47
C ILE A 814 3.32 5.10 -5.15
N ASN A 815 2.59 5.50 -4.12
CA ASN A 815 2.59 4.88 -2.80
C ASN A 815 1.32 4.02 -2.63
N PRO A 816 1.37 2.90 -1.90
CA PRO A 816 0.20 2.05 -1.72
C PRO A 816 -1.00 2.77 -1.06
N GLY A 817 -0.75 3.78 -0.21
CA GLY A 817 -1.76 4.67 0.34
C GLY A 817 -2.61 5.41 -0.71
N GLN A 818 -2.15 5.48 -1.96
CA GLN A 818 -2.92 6.04 -3.09
C GLN A 818 -3.92 5.05 -3.70
N LEU A 819 -3.91 3.78 -3.30
CA LEU A 819 -4.73 2.72 -3.88
C LEU A 819 -6.09 2.62 -3.17
N GLN A 820 -7.14 2.36 -3.96
CA GLN A 820 -8.48 2.09 -3.46
C GLN A 820 -9.15 0.99 -4.28
N ILE A 821 -9.80 0.05 -3.60
CA ILE A 821 -10.67 -0.94 -4.23
C ILE A 821 -11.98 -0.27 -4.64
N VAL A 822 -12.34 -0.39 -5.93
CA VAL A 822 -13.60 0.12 -6.47
C VAL A 822 -14.48 -1.05 -6.91
N ARG A 823 -15.71 -1.10 -6.38
CA ARG A 823 -16.72 -2.14 -6.63
C ARG A 823 -17.94 -1.48 -7.28
N GLU A 824 -18.36 -1.93 -8.46
CA GLU A 824 -19.46 -1.30 -9.21
C GLU A 824 -20.27 -2.32 -10.03
N ILE A 825 -21.60 -2.16 -10.08
CA ILE A 825 -22.49 -2.87 -10.99
C ILE A 825 -22.47 -2.16 -12.35
N VAL A 826 -21.99 -2.86 -13.36
CA VAL A 826 -21.94 -2.36 -14.75
C VAL A 826 -23.01 -3.05 -15.57
N THR A 827 -23.67 -2.29 -16.45
CA THR A 827 -24.61 -2.84 -17.44
C THR A 827 -24.02 -2.68 -18.83
N THR A 828 -24.08 -3.73 -19.64
CA THR A 828 -23.50 -3.75 -20.99
C THR A 828 -24.45 -3.12 -22.02
N GLY A 829 -25.73 -3.01 -21.65
CA GLY A 829 -26.80 -2.36 -22.42
C GLY A 829 -27.22 -3.24 -23.61
N VAL A 830 -28.49 -3.66 -23.62
CA VAL A 830 -29.12 -4.59 -24.58
C VAL A 830 -28.56 -4.48 -26.00
N ALA A 831 -27.57 -5.31 -26.35
CA ALA A 831 -27.22 -5.50 -27.74
C ALA A 831 -28.37 -6.28 -28.39
N ASN A 832 -28.99 -5.74 -29.45
CA ASN A 832 -30.21 -6.28 -30.10
C ASN A 832 -30.11 -7.73 -30.66
N THR A 833 -29.03 -8.47 -30.37
CA THR A 833 -28.79 -9.85 -30.80
C THR A 833 -28.60 -10.84 -29.66
N ASP A 834 -28.38 -10.35 -28.44
CA ASP A 834 -28.09 -11.17 -27.28
C ASP A 834 -29.43 -11.61 -26.64
N VAL A 835 -29.48 -12.81 -26.07
CA VAL A 835 -30.71 -13.46 -25.65
C VAL A 835 -30.49 -14.19 -24.34
N ASP A 836 -30.90 -13.56 -23.26
CA ASP A 836 -30.77 -14.12 -21.93
C ASP A 836 -31.97 -14.98 -21.57
N THR A 837 -31.67 -16.11 -20.93
CA THR A 837 -32.65 -17.15 -20.63
C THR A 837 -32.66 -17.45 -19.14
N ALA A 838 -33.71 -17.02 -18.43
CA ALA A 838 -34.00 -17.50 -17.08
C ALA A 838 -34.68 -18.87 -17.13
N VAL A 839 -34.25 -19.82 -16.31
CA VAL A 839 -34.72 -21.22 -16.32
C VAL A 839 -35.40 -21.58 -15.02
N PHE A 840 -36.60 -22.17 -15.11
CA PHE A 840 -37.42 -22.59 -13.98
C PHE A 840 -37.70 -24.10 -13.99
N GLY A 841 -37.93 -24.69 -12.81
CA GLY A 841 -38.00 -26.15 -12.62
C GLY A 841 -39.30 -26.84 -13.06
N ASP A 842 -40.42 -26.12 -13.15
CA ASP A 842 -41.75 -26.69 -13.39
C ASP A 842 -42.37 -26.22 -14.73
N SER A 843 -43.61 -26.60 -15.01
CA SER A 843 -44.35 -26.24 -16.24
C SER A 843 -44.86 -24.80 -16.17
N LEU A 844 -44.92 -24.10 -17.30
CA LEU A 844 -45.34 -22.68 -17.38
C LEU A 844 -46.65 -22.38 -16.64
N SER A 845 -47.63 -23.30 -16.68
CA SER A 845 -48.95 -23.11 -16.04
C SER A 845 -48.92 -22.98 -14.52
N ASN A 846 -47.79 -23.29 -13.89
CA ASN A 846 -47.61 -23.26 -12.45
C ASN A 846 -46.97 -21.97 -11.96
N TYR A 847 -46.61 -21.07 -12.87
CA TYR A 847 -46.01 -19.78 -12.56
C TYR A 847 -46.98 -18.63 -12.87
N ASP A 848 -46.96 -17.63 -11.99
CA ASP A 848 -47.62 -16.34 -12.19
C ASP A 848 -46.58 -15.28 -12.55
N PHE A 849 -46.93 -14.36 -13.45
CA PHE A 849 -46.02 -13.35 -14.00
C PHE A 849 -46.60 -11.96 -13.82
N SER A 850 -45.77 -10.99 -13.41
CA SER A 850 -46.16 -9.59 -13.38
C SER A 850 -45.01 -8.66 -13.78
N ARG A 851 -45.33 -7.50 -14.33
CA ARG A 851 -44.34 -6.47 -14.67
C ARG A 851 -44.40 -5.36 -13.62
N ASN A 852 -43.24 -5.03 -13.07
CA ASN A 852 -43.09 -4.00 -12.04
C ASN A 852 -42.96 -2.61 -12.66
N ALA A 853 -43.15 -1.58 -11.84
CA ALA A 853 -43.08 -0.18 -12.28
C ALA A 853 -41.67 0.26 -12.70
N ASP A 854 -40.64 -0.41 -12.18
CA ASP A 854 -39.22 -0.21 -12.51
C ASP A 854 -38.78 -0.93 -13.79
N GLY A 855 -39.71 -1.60 -14.49
CA GLY A 855 -39.44 -2.34 -15.72
C GLY A 855 -39.06 -3.82 -15.51
N SER A 856 -38.71 -4.21 -14.28
CA SER A 856 -38.43 -5.61 -13.93
C SER A 856 -39.67 -6.49 -14.03
N ILE A 857 -39.46 -7.80 -14.04
CA ILE A 857 -40.51 -8.82 -14.09
C ILE A 857 -40.43 -9.64 -12.81
N THR A 858 -41.57 -9.84 -12.16
CA THR A 858 -41.69 -10.80 -11.08
C THR A 858 -42.27 -12.10 -11.60
N VAL A 859 -41.58 -13.21 -11.34
CA VAL A 859 -42.00 -14.59 -11.65
C VAL A 859 -42.26 -15.29 -10.32
N VAL A 860 -43.47 -15.82 -10.10
CA VAL A 860 -43.83 -16.50 -8.86
C VAL A 860 -44.13 -17.95 -9.14
N HIS A 861 -43.46 -18.88 -8.47
CA HIS A 861 -43.78 -20.31 -8.52
C HIS A 861 -45.06 -20.63 -7.70
N ALA A 862 -46.21 -20.24 -8.25
CA ALA A 862 -47.51 -20.27 -7.56
C ALA A 862 -48.02 -21.68 -7.22
N ILE A 863 -47.67 -22.71 -8.01
CA ILE A 863 -48.09 -24.10 -7.78
C ILE A 863 -46.91 -25.06 -7.94
N VAL A 864 -46.31 -25.49 -6.83
CA VAL A 864 -45.19 -26.44 -6.86
C VAL A 864 -45.68 -27.87 -7.15
N SER A 865 -45.27 -28.45 -8.29
CA SER A 865 -45.54 -29.85 -8.60
C SER A 865 -44.89 -30.82 -7.60
N ALA A 866 -45.54 -31.96 -7.38
CA ALA A 866 -45.08 -32.94 -6.41
C ALA A 866 -43.66 -33.45 -6.73
N GLY A 867 -42.73 -33.25 -5.79
CA GLY A 867 -41.35 -33.71 -5.88
C GLY A 867 -40.34 -32.68 -6.43
N LEU A 868 -40.80 -31.45 -6.71
CA LEU A 868 -39.95 -30.31 -7.03
C LEU A 868 -39.81 -29.38 -5.81
N ALA A 869 -38.72 -28.60 -5.77
CA ALA A 869 -38.59 -27.47 -4.86
C ALA A 869 -39.30 -26.24 -5.47
N SER A 870 -39.62 -25.26 -4.63
CA SER A 870 -40.16 -23.98 -5.08
C SER A 870 -39.03 -23.10 -5.58
N ASP A 871 -39.18 -22.49 -6.75
CA ASP A 871 -38.32 -21.40 -7.24
C ASP A 871 -38.87 -20.04 -6.72
N GLY A 872 -39.35 -19.98 -5.48
CA GLY A 872 -40.01 -18.81 -4.84
C GLY A 872 -40.64 -17.73 -5.75
N THR A 873 -40.20 -16.48 -5.56
CA THR A 873 -40.68 -15.25 -6.18
C THR A 873 -39.50 -14.43 -6.72
N ASP A 874 -39.07 -14.74 -7.93
CA ASP A 874 -37.89 -14.15 -8.54
C ASP A 874 -38.19 -12.79 -9.19
N ARG A 875 -37.20 -11.89 -9.16
CA ARG A 875 -37.22 -10.60 -9.84
C ARG A 875 -36.16 -10.55 -10.94
N LEU A 876 -36.64 -10.43 -12.17
CA LEU A 876 -35.86 -10.52 -13.40
C LEU A 876 -35.73 -9.14 -14.06
N ARG A 877 -34.54 -8.82 -14.56
CA ARG A 877 -34.25 -7.69 -15.44
C ARG A 877 -33.41 -8.17 -16.62
N ASN A 878 -33.54 -7.52 -17.78
CA ASN A 878 -32.78 -7.84 -18.98
C ASN A 878 -32.79 -9.35 -19.32
N ILE A 879 -34.01 -9.93 -19.40
CA ILE A 879 -34.21 -11.34 -19.78
C ILE A 879 -35.19 -11.39 -20.96
N GLU A 880 -34.78 -12.00 -22.07
CA GLU A 880 -35.59 -12.13 -23.28
C GLU A 880 -36.42 -13.41 -23.30
N GLN A 881 -35.93 -14.47 -22.66
CA GLN A 881 -36.56 -15.80 -22.68
C GLN A 881 -36.71 -16.40 -21.28
N LEU A 882 -37.85 -17.06 -21.06
CA LEU A 882 -38.08 -17.91 -19.90
C LEU A 882 -38.21 -19.37 -20.36
N LYS A 883 -37.48 -20.27 -19.71
CA LYS A 883 -37.49 -21.70 -20.01
C LYS A 883 -38.10 -22.49 -18.86
N PHE A 884 -39.14 -23.25 -19.18
CA PHE A 884 -39.89 -24.14 -18.27
C PHE A 884 -39.74 -25.59 -18.71
N LEU A 885 -40.28 -26.51 -17.91
CA LEU A 885 -40.27 -27.94 -18.22
C LEU A 885 -41.00 -28.28 -19.55
N ASP A 886 -42.00 -27.48 -19.92
CA ASP A 886 -42.88 -27.69 -21.08
C ASP A 886 -42.53 -26.81 -22.31
N GLY A 887 -41.53 -25.93 -22.22
CA GLY A 887 -41.04 -25.15 -23.36
C GLY A 887 -40.22 -23.91 -23.00
N THR A 888 -39.72 -23.24 -24.04
CA THR A 888 -39.07 -21.91 -23.93
C THR A 888 -39.97 -20.88 -24.57
N PHE A 889 -40.19 -19.76 -23.87
CA PHE A 889 -41.13 -18.72 -24.27
C PHE A 889 -40.44 -17.36 -24.18
N ALA A 890 -40.66 -16.52 -25.20
CA ALA A 890 -40.14 -15.16 -25.14
C ALA A 890 -40.94 -14.36 -24.09
N VAL A 891 -40.25 -13.59 -23.27
CA VAL A 891 -40.86 -12.75 -22.23
C VAL A 891 -41.95 -11.82 -22.81
N LYS A 892 -41.70 -11.26 -23.99
CA LYS A 892 -42.65 -10.41 -24.73
C LYS A 892 -43.97 -11.09 -25.08
N ASP A 893 -43.99 -12.42 -25.20
CA ASP A 893 -45.19 -13.19 -25.55
C ASP A 893 -46.00 -13.57 -24.29
N LEU A 894 -45.32 -13.78 -23.15
CA LEU A 894 -45.94 -14.12 -21.86
C LEU A 894 -46.49 -12.89 -21.14
N LEU A 895 -45.74 -11.80 -21.16
CA LEU A 895 -46.11 -10.49 -20.64
C LEU A 895 -46.15 -9.49 -21.79
N PRO A 896 -47.17 -9.59 -22.68
CA PRO A 896 -47.32 -8.64 -23.76
C PRO A 896 -47.44 -7.25 -23.17
N VAL A 897 -46.41 -6.45 -23.39
CA VAL A 897 -46.48 -5.01 -23.16
C VAL A 897 -47.56 -4.54 -24.13
N THR A 898 -48.72 -4.10 -23.64
CA THR A 898 -49.59 -3.25 -24.48
C THR A 898 -48.66 -2.16 -24.98
N PRO A 899 -48.50 -1.95 -26.31
CA PRO A 899 -47.60 -0.92 -26.80
C PRO A 899 -47.99 0.37 -26.11
N VAL A 900 -47.18 0.76 -25.14
CA VAL A 900 -47.21 2.10 -24.63
C VAL A 900 -46.47 2.80 -25.72
N ASN A 901 -47.21 3.45 -26.62
CA ASN A 901 -46.62 4.33 -27.63
C ASN A 901 -45.43 5.03 -26.98
N ASN A 902 -44.21 4.74 -27.40
CA ASN A 902 -42.98 5.23 -26.80
C ASN A 902 -42.63 6.52 -27.51
N ALA A 903 -42.24 7.56 -26.76
CA ALA A 903 -41.78 8.79 -27.39
C ALA A 903 -40.59 8.49 -28.33
N PRO A 904 -40.46 9.22 -29.45
CA PRO A 904 -39.27 9.11 -30.30
C PRO A 904 -37.98 9.30 -29.50
N GLY A 905 -36.90 8.63 -29.90
CA GLY A 905 -35.57 8.87 -29.32
C GLY A 905 -35.15 10.35 -29.45
N THR A 906 -34.13 10.76 -28.70
CA THR A 906 -33.62 12.14 -28.81
C THR A 906 -33.15 12.42 -30.24
N ALA A 907 -33.45 13.62 -30.74
CA ALA A 907 -33.03 13.99 -32.07
C ALA A 907 -31.50 14.15 -32.11
N THR A 908 -30.87 13.64 -33.16
CA THR A 908 -29.45 13.83 -33.46
C THR A 908 -29.30 14.61 -34.75
N ASP A 909 -28.17 15.30 -34.94
CA ASP A 909 -27.89 15.91 -36.23
C ASP A 909 -27.40 14.84 -37.20
N SER A 910 -28.15 14.62 -38.27
CA SER A 910 -27.89 13.56 -39.26
C SER A 910 -26.70 13.82 -40.17
N ASN A 911 -26.01 14.95 -39.98
CA ASN A 911 -24.87 15.33 -40.79
C ASN A 911 -23.75 15.96 -39.94
N ALA A 912 -22.53 15.97 -40.47
CA ALA A 912 -21.35 16.46 -39.76
C ALA A 912 -21.00 17.93 -40.06
N VAL A 913 -21.90 18.71 -40.68
CA VAL A 913 -21.67 20.14 -40.93
C VAL A 913 -21.87 20.90 -39.62
N ASN A 914 -20.97 21.84 -39.33
CA ASN A 914 -21.12 22.68 -38.14
C ASN A 914 -22.45 23.45 -38.16
N ASN A 915 -23.14 23.43 -37.02
CA ASN A 915 -24.38 24.17 -36.80
C ASN A 915 -24.10 25.66 -36.63
N GLN A 916 -23.94 26.37 -37.74
CA GLN A 916 -23.53 27.77 -37.77
C GLN A 916 -24.18 28.56 -38.90
N VAL A 917 -24.34 29.87 -38.69
CA VAL A 917 -24.89 30.80 -39.69
C VAL A 917 -24.28 32.20 -39.55
N PRO A 918 -24.02 32.94 -40.65
CA PRO A 918 -23.62 34.35 -40.57
C PRO A 918 -24.72 35.24 -40.00
N GLU A 919 -24.38 36.28 -39.26
CA GLU A 919 -25.38 37.17 -38.64
C GLU A 919 -26.26 37.93 -39.64
N ASN A 920 -25.75 38.19 -40.85
CA ASN A 920 -26.51 38.82 -41.93
C ASN A 920 -27.25 37.83 -42.83
N ALA A 921 -27.36 36.56 -42.41
CA ALA A 921 -28.02 35.53 -43.21
C ALA A 921 -29.48 35.86 -43.51
N ALA A 922 -29.86 35.73 -44.78
CA ALA A 922 -31.23 35.96 -45.20
C ALA A 922 -32.18 34.89 -44.66
N THR A 923 -33.46 35.24 -44.46
CA THR A 923 -34.52 34.26 -44.16
C THR A 923 -34.51 33.12 -45.19
N GLY A 924 -34.56 31.87 -44.70
CA GLY A 924 -34.47 30.63 -45.47
C GLY A 924 -33.05 30.07 -45.59
N THR A 925 -32.03 30.75 -45.08
CA THR A 925 -30.65 30.21 -45.06
C THR A 925 -30.59 28.98 -44.16
N LEU A 926 -29.97 27.89 -44.64
CA LEU A 926 -29.79 26.67 -43.85
C LEU A 926 -28.67 26.86 -42.83
N VAL A 927 -28.85 26.32 -41.62
CA VAL A 927 -27.92 26.54 -40.49
C VAL A 927 -26.99 25.37 -40.21
N GLY A 928 -26.99 24.36 -41.08
CA GLY A 928 -26.19 23.13 -40.91
C GLY A 928 -26.91 21.99 -40.17
N LEU A 929 -27.98 22.29 -39.42
CA LEU A 929 -28.69 21.32 -38.59
C LEU A 929 -29.79 20.57 -39.35
N THR A 930 -29.70 19.23 -39.38
CA THR A 930 -30.78 18.34 -39.84
C THR A 930 -31.10 17.32 -38.77
N ALA A 931 -32.10 17.63 -37.94
CA ALA A 931 -32.51 16.81 -36.82
C ALA A 931 -33.19 15.51 -37.28
N VAL A 932 -32.71 14.37 -36.77
CA VAL A 932 -33.30 13.05 -37.00
C VAL A 932 -33.44 12.31 -35.68
N ALA A 933 -34.66 11.87 -35.39
CA ALA A 933 -35.00 10.97 -34.31
C ALA A 933 -35.54 9.66 -34.91
N VAL A 934 -35.25 8.55 -34.22
CA VAL A 934 -35.82 7.23 -34.54
C VAL A 934 -36.86 6.92 -33.49
N ASP A 935 -38.05 6.61 -33.95
CA ASP A 935 -39.12 6.12 -33.08
C ASP A 935 -38.92 4.62 -32.79
N PRO A 936 -38.84 4.20 -31.51
CA PRO A 936 -38.67 2.79 -31.14
C PRO A 936 -39.79 1.87 -31.65
N ASP A 937 -41.01 2.40 -31.86
CA ASP A 937 -42.16 1.67 -32.39
C ASP A 937 -42.20 1.65 -33.93
N GLY A 938 -41.28 2.36 -34.58
CA GLY A 938 -41.18 2.46 -36.04
C GLY A 938 -42.15 3.46 -36.69
N ASP A 939 -42.79 4.32 -35.89
CA ASP A 939 -43.70 5.35 -36.35
C ASP A 939 -42.97 6.52 -37.05
N SER A 940 -43.69 7.22 -37.91
CA SER A 940 -43.15 8.41 -38.59
C SER A 940 -43.09 9.60 -37.63
N THR A 941 -41.90 10.19 -37.48
CA THR A 941 -41.68 11.34 -36.60
C THR A 941 -41.93 12.68 -37.30
N ILE A 942 -42.59 13.62 -36.60
CA ILE A 942 -42.80 15.00 -37.02
C ILE A 942 -41.95 15.93 -36.15
N TYR A 943 -41.21 16.84 -36.78
CA TYR A 943 -40.33 17.79 -36.08
C TYR A 943 -41.00 19.17 -35.89
N THR A 944 -40.81 19.76 -34.72
CA THR A 944 -41.18 21.15 -34.42
C THR A 944 -40.07 21.80 -33.60
N LEU A 945 -40.02 23.14 -33.57
CA LEU A 945 -39.18 23.84 -32.59
C LEU A 945 -40.06 24.18 -31.39
N PHE A 946 -39.77 23.56 -30.25
CA PHE A 946 -40.38 23.92 -28.97
C PHE A 946 -39.85 25.28 -28.50
N ASP A 947 -38.57 25.53 -28.75
CA ASP A 947 -37.95 26.85 -28.66
C ASP A 947 -37.26 27.15 -30.01
N ASP A 948 -37.76 28.19 -30.69
CA ASP A 948 -37.26 28.68 -31.98
C ASP A 948 -36.21 29.81 -31.82
N ALA A 949 -35.66 29.94 -30.61
CA ALA A 949 -34.77 30.99 -30.16
C ALA A 949 -35.38 32.40 -30.32
N GLY A 950 -36.68 32.54 -30.04
CA GLY A 950 -37.41 33.80 -30.14
C GLY A 950 -37.75 34.20 -31.57
N GLY A 951 -38.10 33.23 -32.42
CA GLY A 951 -38.49 33.40 -33.82
C GLY A 951 -37.34 33.53 -34.80
N ARG A 952 -36.11 33.15 -34.41
CA ARG A 952 -34.90 33.25 -35.23
C ARG A 952 -34.80 32.12 -36.25
N PHE A 953 -35.26 30.93 -35.88
CA PHE A 953 -35.13 29.72 -36.69
C PHE A 953 -36.49 29.07 -36.97
N ALA A 954 -36.54 28.24 -38.00
CA ALA A 954 -37.68 27.40 -38.36
C ALA A 954 -37.17 26.01 -38.74
N ILE A 955 -37.99 24.99 -38.50
CA ILE A 955 -37.70 23.59 -38.88
C ILE A 955 -38.71 23.09 -39.91
N ASP A 956 -38.26 22.32 -40.89
CA ASP A 956 -39.16 21.56 -41.75
C ASP A 956 -39.72 20.35 -40.97
N PRO A 957 -41.05 20.21 -40.85
CA PRO A 957 -41.65 19.21 -39.98
C PRO A 957 -41.49 17.77 -40.47
N PHE A 958 -41.12 17.55 -41.74
CA PHE A 958 -40.96 16.21 -42.31
C PHE A 958 -39.49 15.85 -42.56
N THR A 959 -38.62 16.83 -42.76
CA THR A 959 -37.20 16.58 -43.03
C THR A 959 -36.27 16.93 -41.87
N GLY A 960 -36.75 17.61 -40.83
CA GLY A 960 -35.95 18.00 -39.65
C GLY A 960 -34.88 19.06 -39.92
N VAL A 961 -34.88 19.64 -41.13
CA VAL A 961 -33.89 20.65 -41.56
C VAL A 961 -34.23 22.00 -40.93
N VAL A 962 -33.25 22.61 -40.26
CA VAL A 962 -33.40 23.94 -39.64
C VAL A 962 -32.87 25.03 -40.56
N SER A 963 -33.60 26.15 -40.61
CA SER A 963 -33.29 27.33 -41.41
C SER A 963 -33.56 28.61 -40.64
N VAL A 964 -32.98 29.72 -41.09
CA VAL A 964 -33.24 31.06 -40.54
C VAL A 964 -34.68 31.47 -40.85
N ALA A 965 -35.48 31.76 -39.83
CA ALA A 965 -36.82 32.33 -39.97
C ALA A 965 -36.76 33.85 -40.10
N ASN A 966 -35.91 34.51 -39.31
CA ASN A 966 -35.74 35.96 -39.35
C ASN A 966 -34.28 36.37 -39.13
N GLY A 967 -33.58 36.62 -40.23
CA GLY A 967 -32.18 37.05 -40.21
C GLY A 967 -31.94 38.37 -39.48
N ALA A 968 -32.92 39.28 -39.45
CA ALA A 968 -32.78 40.59 -38.80
C ALA A 968 -32.66 40.51 -37.27
N LEU A 969 -32.89 39.33 -36.69
CA LEU A 969 -32.68 39.10 -35.27
C LEU A 969 -31.24 38.68 -34.97
N LEU A 970 -30.56 38.00 -35.91
CA LEU A 970 -29.19 37.51 -35.76
C LEU A 970 -28.24 38.72 -35.71
N ASN A 971 -27.48 38.81 -34.62
CA ASN A 971 -26.46 39.83 -34.41
C ASN A 971 -25.40 39.25 -33.47
N PHE A 972 -24.18 39.14 -33.96
CA PHE A 972 -23.09 38.46 -33.28
C PHE A 972 -22.65 39.22 -32.03
N GLU A 973 -22.62 40.56 -32.07
CA GLU A 973 -22.20 41.44 -30.96
C GLU A 973 -23.16 41.35 -29.77
N THR A 974 -24.42 40.97 -30.02
CA THR A 974 -25.42 40.72 -28.98
C THR A 974 -25.33 39.29 -28.45
N ALA A 975 -25.22 38.29 -29.33
CA ALA A 975 -25.08 36.89 -28.97
C ALA A 975 -24.42 36.06 -30.09
N ASN A 976 -23.32 35.39 -29.76
CA ASN A 976 -22.55 34.57 -30.69
C ASN A 976 -23.15 33.18 -30.96
N SER A 977 -24.25 32.82 -30.30
CA SER A 977 -24.93 31.54 -30.48
C SER A 977 -26.36 31.58 -29.94
N HIS A 978 -27.17 30.65 -30.42
CA HIS A 978 -28.55 30.46 -29.98
C HIS A 978 -28.85 28.98 -29.80
N VAL A 979 -29.56 28.64 -28.73
CA VAL A 979 -30.07 27.29 -28.53
C VAL A 979 -31.47 27.20 -29.13
N VAL A 980 -31.71 26.18 -29.93
CA VAL A 980 -33.05 25.76 -30.36
C VAL A 980 -33.39 24.43 -29.72
N THR A 981 -34.64 24.27 -29.30
CA THR A 981 -35.12 22.99 -28.77
C THR A 981 -35.97 22.33 -29.85
N VAL A 982 -35.41 21.29 -30.47
CA VAL A 982 -36.14 20.46 -31.46
C VAL A 982 -37.00 19.46 -30.71
N ARG A 983 -38.29 19.45 -31.02
CA ARG A 983 -39.25 18.45 -30.58
C ARG A 983 -39.53 17.46 -31.69
N ALA A 984 -39.26 16.19 -31.44
CA ALA A 984 -39.62 15.05 -32.29
C ALA A 984 -40.89 14.40 -31.72
N THR A 985 -41.99 14.32 -32.49
CA THR A 985 -43.28 13.76 -32.04
C THR A 985 -43.68 12.57 -32.90
N ASP A 986 -44.13 11.48 -32.29
CA ASP A 986 -44.65 10.28 -32.97
C ASP A 986 -46.12 10.42 -33.41
N ALA A 987 -46.68 9.35 -33.99
CA ALA A 987 -48.08 9.32 -34.42
C ALA A 987 -49.09 9.21 -33.25
N GLY A 988 -48.66 8.69 -32.09
CA GLY A 988 -49.44 8.62 -30.85
C GLY A 988 -49.46 9.91 -30.02
N GLY A 989 -48.65 10.90 -30.39
CA GLY A 989 -48.53 12.22 -29.78
C GLY A 989 -47.52 12.33 -28.64
N LEU A 990 -46.69 11.31 -28.36
CA LEU A 990 -45.56 11.47 -27.45
C LEU A 990 -44.35 12.07 -28.17
N PHE A 991 -43.45 12.67 -27.40
CA PHE A 991 -42.39 13.49 -27.94
C PHE A 991 -41.10 13.46 -27.11
N SER A 992 -39.98 13.74 -27.76
CA SER A 992 -38.70 14.06 -27.13
C SER A 992 -38.24 15.47 -27.54
N ASP A 993 -37.62 16.17 -26.60
CA ASP A 993 -37.05 17.50 -26.81
C ASP A 993 -35.53 17.42 -26.76
N THR A 994 -34.84 18.04 -27.70
CA THR A 994 -33.36 18.06 -27.74
C THR A 994 -32.86 19.45 -28.09
N ASN A 995 -31.90 19.93 -27.31
CA ASN A 995 -31.28 21.23 -27.51
C ASN A 995 -30.13 21.13 -28.52
N PHE A 996 -30.14 22.01 -29.51
CA PHE A 996 -29.04 22.21 -30.44
C PHE A 996 -28.55 23.65 -30.38
N THR A 997 -27.24 23.83 -30.32
CA THR A 997 -26.62 25.15 -30.37
C THR A 997 -26.28 25.50 -31.81
N ILE A 998 -26.82 26.62 -32.30
CA ILE A 998 -26.49 27.22 -33.58
C ILE A 998 -25.56 28.40 -33.31
N GLY A 999 -24.31 28.30 -33.76
CA GLY A 999 -23.35 29.41 -33.71
C GLY A 999 -23.73 30.51 -34.70
N VAL A 1000 -23.60 31.76 -34.28
CA VAL A 1000 -23.64 32.92 -35.17
C VAL A 1000 -22.20 33.28 -35.51
N THR A 1001 -21.90 33.57 -36.76
CA THR A 1001 -20.57 34.02 -37.20
C THR A 1001 -20.60 35.50 -37.56
N ASP A 1002 -19.59 36.21 -37.04
CA ASP A 1002 -19.35 37.66 -37.14
C ASP A 1002 -19.13 38.11 -38.60
N VAL A 1003 -19.73 39.24 -38.97
CA VAL A 1003 -19.53 39.94 -40.25
C VAL A 1003 -19.29 41.45 -40.05
N ASN A 1004 -18.03 41.87 -39.98
CA ASN A 1004 -17.57 43.26 -39.84
C ASN A 1004 -18.51 44.35 -40.42
N GLU A 1005 -19.01 45.23 -39.56
CA GLU A 1005 -19.79 46.43 -39.86
C GLU A 1005 -18.96 47.71 -39.98
N ALA A 1006 -19.58 48.77 -40.50
CA ALA A 1006 -18.94 50.09 -40.54
C ALA A 1006 -19.00 50.78 -39.17
N PRO A 1007 -18.01 51.61 -38.80
CA PRO A 1007 -18.07 52.44 -37.60
C PRO A 1007 -19.34 53.30 -37.55
N ALA A 1008 -19.85 53.51 -36.35
CA ALA A 1008 -20.94 54.45 -36.11
C ALA A 1008 -20.57 55.86 -36.61
N ALA A 1009 -21.58 56.63 -37.04
CA ALA A 1009 -21.39 57.99 -37.51
C ALA A 1009 -20.64 58.83 -36.47
N ALA A 1010 -19.55 59.49 -36.88
CA ALA A 1010 -18.76 60.32 -35.98
C ALA A 1010 -19.62 61.44 -35.35
N THR A 1011 -19.43 61.67 -34.06
CA THR A 1011 -20.06 62.74 -33.27
C THR A 1011 -19.00 63.69 -32.75
N ASP A 1012 -19.40 64.90 -32.36
CA ASP A 1012 -18.46 65.84 -31.73
C ASP A 1012 -18.43 65.60 -30.22
N SER A 1013 -17.29 65.12 -29.73
CA SER A 1013 -17.06 64.88 -28.30
C SER A 1013 -16.90 66.17 -27.48
N ASN A 1014 -16.60 67.29 -28.13
CA ASN A 1014 -16.42 68.57 -27.46
C ASN A 1014 -17.71 69.38 -27.41
N THR A 1015 -18.64 68.96 -26.56
CA THR A 1015 -19.99 69.57 -26.48
C THR A 1015 -20.03 70.95 -25.82
N VAL A 1016 -18.91 71.47 -25.31
CA VAL A 1016 -18.85 72.70 -24.50
C VAL A 1016 -18.37 73.91 -25.30
N ALA A 1017 -17.50 73.71 -26.29
CA ALA A 1017 -17.05 74.77 -27.19
C ALA A 1017 -17.95 74.78 -28.44
N ALA A 1018 -18.37 75.97 -28.88
CA ALA A 1018 -18.98 76.07 -30.20
C ALA A 1018 -17.95 75.73 -31.28
N ASN A 1019 -18.37 74.99 -32.31
CA ASN A 1019 -17.56 74.71 -33.50
C ASN A 1019 -17.40 76.00 -34.31
N GLN A 1020 -16.44 76.84 -33.93
CA GLN A 1020 -16.22 78.14 -34.53
C GLN A 1020 -14.76 78.58 -34.44
N VAL A 1021 -14.36 79.46 -35.34
CA VAL A 1021 -13.02 80.05 -35.38
C VAL A 1021 -13.07 81.50 -35.86
N ALA A 1022 -12.18 82.35 -35.35
CA ALA A 1022 -12.06 83.73 -35.83
C ALA A 1022 -11.50 83.77 -37.26
N GLU A 1023 -11.95 84.71 -38.09
CA GLU A 1023 -11.50 84.81 -39.49
C GLU A 1023 -10.00 85.08 -39.64
N ASN A 1024 -9.38 85.73 -38.66
CA ASN A 1024 -7.93 85.99 -38.64
C ASN A 1024 -7.12 84.89 -37.92
N ALA A 1025 -7.72 83.74 -37.64
CA ALA A 1025 -7.06 82.66 -36.91
C ALA A 1025 -5.82 82.13 -37.65
N ALA A 1026 -4.73 81.90 -36.92
CA ALA A 1026 -3.51 81.35 -37.48
C ALA A 1026 -3.68 79.86 -37.81
N THR A 1027 -2.95 79.36 -38.82
CA THR A 1027 -2.81 77.92 -39.08
C THR A 1027 -2.43 77.16 -37.79
N GLY A 1028 -3.11 76.05 -37.54
CA GLY A 1028 -2.99 75.22 -36.33
C GLY A 1028 -3.97 75.58 -35.21
N THR A 1029 -4.76 76.65 -35.37
CA THR A 1029 -5.77 77.03 -34.37
C THR A 1029 -6.89 75.98 -34.33
N LEU A 1030 -7.25 75.50 -33.14
CA LEU A 1030 -8.32 74.51 -32.96
C LEU A 1030 -9.69 75.16 -33.16
N VAL A 1031 -10.61 74.47 -33.83
CA VAL A 1031 -11.92 75.03 -34.21
C VAL A 1031 -13.06 74.62 -33.29
N GLY A 1032 -12.74 73.94 -32.19
CA GLY A 1032 -13.72 73.43 -31.23
C GLY A 1032 -14.25 72.03 -31.52
N LEU A 1033 -14.05 71.48 -32.72
CA LEU A 1033 -14.57 70.17 -33.14
C LEU A 1033 -13.58 69.03 -32.85
N THR A 1034 -14.02 68.00 -32.13
CA THR A 1034 -13.30 66.73 -31.94
C THR A 1034 -14.20 65.55 -32.30
N ALA A 1035 -14.02 65.02 -33.50
CA ALA A 1035 -14.81 63.90 -34.01
C ALA A 1035 -14.47 62.59 -33.29
N VAL A 1036 -15.49 61.86 -32.83
CA VAL A 1036 -15.36 60.53 -32.23
C VAL A 1036 -16.42 59.58 -32.79
N ALA A 1037 -16.02 58.36 -33.11
CA ALA A 1037 -16.85 57.25 -33.57
C ALA A 1037 -16.44 55.96 -32.86
N THR A 1038 -17.37 55.02 -32.77
CA THR A 1038 -17.15 53.68 -32.21
C THR A 1038 -17.38 52.63 -33.28
N ASP A 1039 -16.50 51.66 -33.33
CA ASP A 1039 -16.60 50.45 -34.15
C ASP A 1039 -17.47 49.41 -33.42
N PRO A 1040 -18.49 48.81 -34.06
CA PRO A 1040 -19.33 47.78 -33.43
C PRO A 1040 -18.55 46.61 -32.82
N GLU A 1041 -17.45 46.21 -33.44
CA GLU A 1041 -16.54 45.13 -33.04
C GLU A 1041 -15.54 45.58 -31.95
N GLY A 1042 -15.59 46.86 -31.56
CA GLY A 1042 -14.67 47.45 -30.58
C GLY A 1042 -13.28 47.76 -31.14
N GLY A 1043 -13.09 47.71 -32.46
CA GLY A 1043 -11.86 48.06 -33.15
C GLY A 1043 -11.50 49.55 -33.08
N SER A 1044 -10.24 49.87 -33.43
CA SER A 1044 -9.77 51.26 -33.46
C SER A 1044 -10.30 52.01 -34.69
N VAL A 1045 -10.84 53.21 -34.50
CA VAL A 1045 -11.35 54.08 -35.58
C VAL A 1045 -10.34 55.18 -35.92
N THR A 1046 -10.12 55.42 -37.22
CA THR A 1046 -9.26 56.50 -37.75
C THR A 1046 -10.08 57.57 -38.46
N TYR A 1047 -9.64 58.83 -38.39
CA TYR A 1047 -10.40 59.98 -38.91
C TYR A 1047 -9.71 60.67 -40.09
N THR A 1048 -10.49 61.07 -41.10
CA THR A 1048 -10.02 61.94 -42.19
C THR A 1048 -11.09 62.97 -42.55
N LEU A 1049 -10.71 64.05 -43.23
CA LEU A 1049 -11.68 64.97 -43.83
C LEU A 1049 -11.90 64.57 -45.29
N PHE A 1050 -13.07 63.98 -45.57
CA PHE A 1050 -13.52 63.75 -46.94
C PHE A 1050 -13.83 65.09 -47.65
N ASN A 1051 -14.30 66.07 -46.88
CA ASN A 1051 -14.43 67.46 -47.31
C ASN A 1051 -13.75 68.36 -46.26
N ASP A 1052 -12.65 68.99 -46.64
CA ASP A 1052 -11.83 69.89 -45.81
C ASP A 1052 -12.21 71.38 -45.94
N ALA A 1053 -13.38 71.64 -46.53
CA ALA A 1053 -13.89 72.96 -46.91
C ALA A 1053 -12.96 73.74 -47.85
N GLY A 1054 -12.26 73.06 -48.76
CA GLY A 1054 -11.37 73.68 -49.74
C GLY A 1054 -9.98 73.99 -49.19
N GLY A 1055 -9.44 73.09 -48.36
CA GLY A 1055 -8.13 73.21 -47.72
C GLY A 1055 -8.08 74.15 -46.51
N ARG A 1056 -9.24 74.50 -45.93
CA ARG A 1056 -9.34 75.44 -44.80
C ARG A 1056 -9.04 74.76 -43.48
N PHE A 1057 -9.41 73.49 -43.34
CA PHE A 1057 -9.28 72.72 -42.10
C PHE A 1057 -8.49 71.43 -42.30
N ALA A 1058 -7.90 70.93 -41.22
CA ALA A 1058 -7.26 69.63 -41.14
C ALA A 1058 -7.78 68.90 -39.90
N ILE A 1059 -7.77 67.56 -39.94
CA ILE A 1059 -8.11 66.70 -38.80
C ILE A 1059 -6.91 65.82 -38.43
N ASP A 1060 -6.71 65.59 -37.15
CA ASP A 1060 -5.78 64.59 -36.67
C ASP A 1060 -6.38 63.19 -36.77
N ALA A 1061 -5.66 62.28 -37.43
CA ALA A 1061 -6.23 60.99 -37.83
C ALA A 1061 -6.47 60.01 -36.67
N VAL A 1062 -5.90 60.27 -35.50
CA VAL A 1062 -6.03 59.41 -34.31
C VAL A 1062 -6.95 60.04 -33.28
N THR A 1063 -6.80 61.34 -33.05
CA THR A 1063 -7.54 62.07 -32.01
C THR A 1063 -8.85 62.69 -32.50
N GLY A 1064 -9.06 62.79 -33.81
CA GLY A 1064 -10.27 63.37 -34.41
C GLY A 1064 -10.41 64.89 -34.25
N VAL A 1065 -9.39 65.56 -33.70
CA VAL A 1065 -9.40 67.01 -33.45
C VAL A 1065 -9.23 67.77 -34.76
N VAL A 1066 -10.10 68.75 -35.01
CA VAL A 1066 -10.07 69.61 -36.20
C VAL A 1066 -9.40 70.96 -35.90
N SER A 1067 -8.54 71.41 -36.82
CA SER A 1067 -7.78 72.65 -36.73
C SER A 1067 -7.77 73.41 -38.07
N VAL A 1068 -7.41 74.69 -38.03
CA VAL A 1068 -7.23 75.52 -39.23
C VAL A 1068 -5.98 75.08 -39.98
N ALA A 1069 -6.12 74.69 -41.25
CA ALA A 1069 -5.00 74.37 -42.13
C ALA A 1069 -4.46 75.64 -42.82
N ASN A 1070 -5.34 76.54 -43.26
CA ASN A 1070 -4.94 77.79 -43.91
C ASN A 1070 -5.86 78.96 -43.50
N GLY A 1071 -5.39 79.75 -42.53
CA GLY A 1071 -6.13 80.90 -42.00
C GLY A 1071 -6.40 82.00 -43.02
N ALA A 1072 -5.54 82.18 -44.03
CA ALA A 1072 -5.71 83.22 -45.06
C ALA A 1072 -6.91 82.99 -45.98
N LEU A 1073 -7.52 81.81 -45.91
CA LEU A 1073 -8.74 81.52 -46.65
C LEU A 1073 -9.98 81.96 -45.87
N LEU A 1074 -9.92 82.02 -44.54
CA LEU A 1074 -11.04 82.39 -43.66
C LEU A 1074 -11.29 83.90 -43.77
N ASP A 1075 -12.53 84.25 -44.08
CA ASP A 1075 -12.99 85.62 -44.32
C ASP A 1075 -14.49 85.59 -44.03
N PHE A 1076 -14.91 86.31 -42.99
CA PHE A 1076 -16.28 86.30 -42.49
C PHE A 1076 -17.24 86.95 -43.49
N GLU A 1077 -16.84 88.05 -44.13
CA GLU A 1077 -17.66 88.75 -45.14
C GLU A 1077 -17.92 87.87 -46.36
N THR A 1078 -16.99 86.98 -46.70
CA THR A 1078 -17.16 86.02 -47.79
C THR A 1078 -18.07 84.85 -47.38
N ALA A 1079 -17.83 84.24 -46.22
CA ALA A 1079 -18.65 83.14 -45.72
C ALA A 1079 -18.57 83.03 -44.19
N THR A 1080 -19.71 83.13 -43.54
CA THR A 1080 -19.82 83.07 -42.07
C THR A 1080 -19.69 81.66 -41.48
N SER A 1081 -19.60 80.62 -42.32
CA SER A 1081 -19.38 79.23 -41.89
C SER A 1081 -18.93 78.33 -43.03
N HIS A 1082 -18.40 77.16 -42.66
CA HIS A 1082 -17.95 76.12 -43.58
C HIS A 1082 -18.38 74.74 -43.09
N VAL A 1083 -18.74 73.86 -44.02
CA VAL A 1083 -19.04 72.46 -43.71
C VAL A 1083 -17.82 71.60 -44.00
N VAL A 1084 -17.41 70.81 -43.02
CA VAL A 1084 -16.43 69.73 -43.18
C VAL A 1084 -17.13 68.39 -43.07
N THR A 1085 -16.68 67.39 -43.83
CA THR A 1085 -17.18 66.01 -43.76
C THR A 1085 -16.08 65.15 -43.17
N VAL A 1086 -16.30 64.68 -41.94
CA VAL A 1086 -15.38 63.76 -41.26
C VAL A 1086 -15.75 62.35 -41.66
N ARG A 1087 -14.76 61.59 -42.14
CA ARG A 1087 -14.82 60.16 -42.36
C ARG A 1087 -14.19 59.44 -41.19
N ALA A 1088 -14.95 58.57 -40.53
CA ALA A 1088 -14.47 57.60 -39.54
C ALA A 1088 -14.32 56.24 -40.23
N SER A 1089 -13.14 55.61 -40.15
CA SER A 1089 -12.84 54.33 -40.81
C SER A 1089 -12.32 53.31 -39.81
N ASP A 1090 -12.82 52.07 -39.90
CA ASP A 1090 -12.33 50.93 -39.13
C ASP A 1090 -11.04 50.36 -39.72
N ALA A 1091 -10.54 49.27 -39.13
CA ALA A 1091 -9.40 48.53 -39.65
C ALA A 1091 -9.75 47.64 -40.87
N GLY A 1092 -11.02 47.28 -41.04
CA GLY A 1092 -11.56 46.50 -42.17
C GLY A 1092 -11.74 47.29 -43.47
N GLY A 1093 -11.62 48.62 -43.42
CA GLY A 1093 -11.82 49.55 -44.52
C GLY A 1093 -13.26 50.04 -44.70
N LEU A 1094 -14.22 49.65 -43.85
CA LEU A 1094 -15.56 50.24 -43.83
C LEU A 1094 -15.52 51.59 -43.09
N PHE A 1095 -16.48 52.45 -43.42
CA PHE A 1095 -16.44 53.83 -42.96
C PHE A 1095 -17.82 54.47 -42.88
N SER A 1096 -17.92 55.51 -42.04
CA SER A 1096 -19.05 56.43 -41.99
C SER A 1096 -18.60 57.88 -42.19
N ASP A 1097 -19.42 58.65 -42.89
CA ASP A 1097 -19.17 60.06 -43.18
C ASP A 1097 -20.20 60.95 -42.46
N THR A 1098 -19.72 61.89 -41.62
CA THR A 1098 -20.57 62.85 -40.91
C THR A 1098 -20.19 64.28 -41.25
N ASN A 1099 -21.19 65.13 -41.52
CA ASN A 1099 -21.00 66.56 -41.76
C ASN A 1099 -21.00 67.35 -40.45
N PHE A 1100 -20.01 68.20 -40.26
CA PHE A 1100 -19.95 69.20 -39.19
C PHE A 1100 -19.84 70.60 -39.76
N THR A 1101 -20.47 71.58 -39.11
CA THR A 1101 -20.40 73.00 -39.52
C THR A 1101 -19.47 73.74 -38.56
N ILE A 1102 -18.47 74.42 -39.11
CA ILE A 1102 -17.56 75.31 -38.40
C ILE A 1102 -17.96 76.75 -38.72
N GLY A 1103 -18.40 77.51 -37.71
CA GLY A 1103 -18.66 78.93 -37.81
C GLY A 1103 -17.37 79.73 -37.98
N VAL A 1104 -17.42 80.79 -38.78
CA VAL A 1104 -16.39 81.83 -38.77
C VAL A 1104 -16.94 82.99 -37.95
N THR A 1105 -16.15 83.57 -37.05
CA THR A 1105 -16.57 84.76 -36.29
C THR A 1105 -15.85 86.00 -36.78
N ASP A 1106 -16.63 87.04 -37.10
CA ASP A 1106 -16.19 88.38 -37.47
C ASP A 1106 -15.25 88.97 -36.41
N VAL A 1107 -14.10 89.47 -36.85
CA VAL A 1107 -13.17 90.26 -36.04
C VAL A 1107 -13.09 91.68 -36.58
N VAL A 1108 -14.08 92.50 -36.19
CA VAL A 1108 -14.18 93.96 -36.42
C VAL A 1108 -12.87 94.61 -36.85
N GLU A 1109 -12.73 94.88 -38.15
CA GLU A 1109 -11.60 95.63 -38.67
C GLU A 1109 -11.71 97.09 -38.21
N ALA A 1110 -10.58 97.63 -37.73
CA ALA A 1110 -10.53 99.05 -37.38
C ALA A 1110 -10.85 99.92 -38.62
N PRO A 1111 -11.65 100.99 -38.49
CA PRO A 1111 -11.86 101.93 -39.58
C PRO A 1111 -10.52 102.53 -40.01
N ALA A 1112 -10.34 102.69 -41.32
CA ALA A 1112 -9.14 103.21 -41.95
C ALA A 1112 -8.47 104.33 -41.12
N THR A 1113 -7.23 104.10 -40.70
CA THR A 1113 -6.37 105.10 -40.10
C THR A 1113 -6.11 106.21 -41.11
N THR A 1114 -6.72 107.37 -40.90
CA THR A 1114 -6.43 108.60 -41.65
C THR A 1114 -5.03 109.09 -41.27
N SER A 1115 -4.04 108.74 -42.09
CA SER A 1115 -2.72 109.36 -42.03
C SER A 1115 -2.78 110.74 -42.69
N PHE A 1116 -2.26 111.74 -42.01
CA PHE A 1116 -2.04 113.05 -42.60
C PHE A 1116 -0.57 113.11 -43.02
N VAL A 1117 -0.34 113.04 -44.34
CA VAL A 1117 1.00 113.12 -44.93
C VAL A 1117 1.27 114.56 -45.35
N GLY A 1118 2.29 115.18 -44.76
CA GLY A 1118 2.74 116.52 -45.11
C GLY A 1118 3.45 116.55 -46.46
N THR A 1119 3.33 117.67 -47.16
CA THR A 1119 4.19 118.05 -48.27
C THR A 1119 5.47 118.72 -47.73
N PRO A 1120 6.49 118.97 -48.57
CA PRO A 1120 7.64 119.78 -48.16
C PRO A 1120 7.35 121.27 -47.90
N ASN A 1121 6.08 121.69 -47.88
CA ASN A 1121 5.66 123.06 -47.59
C ASN A 1121 4.92 123.10 -46.25
N ALA A 1122 4.77 124.31 -45.68
CA ALA A 1122 3.99 124.50 -44.46
C ALA A 1122 2.50 124.17 -44.68
N ASP A 1123 2.05 123.06 -44.08
CA ASP A 1123 0.69 122.54 -44.14
C ASP A 1123 -0.10 122.90 -42.87
N VAL A 1124 -1.44 122.99 -42.99
CA VAL A 1124 -2.34 123.26 -41.85
C VAL A 1124 -3.33 122.10 -41.70
N PHE A 1125 -3.22 121.36 -40.60
CA PHE A 1125 -4.04 120.17 -40.30
C PHE A 1125 -5.05 120.46 -39.19
N ALA A 1126 -6.33 120.16 -39.44
CA ALA A 1126 -7.40 120.27 -38.45
C ALA A 1126 -7.75 118.89 -37.90
N VAL A 1127 -7.52 118.66 -36.60
CA VAL A 1127 -7.62 117.31 -36.01
C VAL A 1127 -8.87 117.18 -35.13
N PRO A 1128 -9.70 116.15 -35.32
CA PRO A 1128 -10.80 115.82 -34.41
C PRO A 1128 -10.31 115.12 -33.14
N ASN A 1129 -11.09 115.20 -32.05
CA ASN A 1129 -10.86 114.51 -30.79
C ASN A 1129 -10.96 112.99 -30.96
N ALA A 1130 -9.83 112.36 -31.29
CA ALA A 1130 -9.68 110.91 -31.33
C ALA A 1130 -8.30 110.53 -30.80
N SER A 1131 -8.27 109.44 -30.03
CA SER A 1131 -7.18 109.10 -29.11
C SER A 1131 -5.88 108.64 -29.79
N ASN A 1132 -5.84 108.48 -31.12
CA ASN A 1132 -4.65 108.00 -31.84
C ASN A 1132 -4.65 108.49 -33.30
N TRP A 1133 -3.71 109.36 -33.65
CA TRP A 1133 -3.39 109.77 -35.03
C TRP A 1133 -1.87 109.81 -35.20
N THR A 1134 -1.42 109.64 -36.44
CA THR A 1134 0.00 109.62 -36.83
C THR A 1134 0.21 110.60 -37.99
N MET A 1135 1.20 111.50 -37.84
CA MET A 1135 1.65 112.43 -38.88
C MET A 1135 3.02 112.02 -39.39
N ASP A 1136 3.16 111.89 -40.70
CA ASP A 1136 4.43 111.62 -41.38
C ASP A 1136 4.73 112.71 -42.42
N GLY A 1137 5.94 113.27 -42.39
CA GLY A 1137 6.41 114.26 -43.37
C GLY A 1137 6.48 115.73 -42.92
N LEU A 1138 7.14 116.04 -41.81
CA LEU A 1138 7.28 117.41 -41.24
C LEU A 1138 8.35 118.28 -41.93
N ALA A 1139 8.46 118.23 -43.26
CA ALA A 1139 9.35 119.14 -43.97
C ALA A 1139 8.60 120.44 -44.25
N GLY A 1140 8.54 121.35 -43.28
CA GLY A 1140 7.73 122.57 -43.40
C GLY A 1140 7.41 123.15 -42.03
N ASN A 1141 6.93 124.39 -41.97
CA ASN A 1141 6.41 124.95 -40.70
C ASN A 1141 4.93 124.57 -40.56
N ASP A 1142 4.65 123.30 -40.27
CA ASP A 1142 3.29 122.77 -40.22
C ASP A 1142 2.54 123.19 -38.96
N THR A 1143 1.23 123.47 -39.11
CA THR A 1143 0.37 123.99 -38.05
C THR A 1143 -0.81 123.04 -37.78
N LEU A 1144 -1.01 122.66 -36.51
CA LEU A 1144 -2.07 121.74 -36.09
C LEU A 1144 -3.15 122.49 -35.27
N THR A 1145 -4.44 122.32 -35.59
CA THR A 1145 -5.56 123.01 -34.90
C THR A 1145 -6.71 122.07 -34.53
N GLY A 1146 -7.18 122.11 -33.27
CA GLY A 1146 -8.38 121.38 -32.78
C GLY A 1146 -8.04 120.28 -31.78
N GLY A 1147 -8.75 120.20 -30.65
CA GLY A 1147 -8.35 119.34 -29.53
C GLY A 1147 -9.45 118.93 -28.53
N GLY A 1148 -9.09 117.84 -27.84
CA GLY A 1148 -9.72 117.15 -26.71
C GLY A 1148 -9.30 115.69 -26.68
#